data_AF-A0A7Z9ZZ96-F1
#
_entry.id   AF-A0A7Z9ZZ96-F1
#
_cell.length_a   1.000
_cell.length_b   1.000
_cell.length_c   1.000
_cell.angle_alpha   90.00
_cell.angle_beta   90.00
_cell.angle_gamma   90.00
#
_symmetry.space_group_name_H-M   'P 1'
#
loop_
_entity.id
_entity.type
_entity.pdbx_description
1 polymer ?
#
loop_
_entity_poly.entity_id
_entity_poly.type
_entity_poly.pdbx_seq_one_letter_code
_entity_poly.pdbx_strand_id
1 'polypeptide(L)'
;FFDIIARKDPRFKEEVDRRRQIRQRHRRIAKLEAEYRREKARPQPSEAKLRSLRRRIAEEKYALSVAKKFHRYSYPLVISLDISSRGPKLASFQAGWFFHDDHLMRFFSPLGKYLVEVCKSARLEGLFPFVDAINPTQERDWETYLPVRVAFDSEAAVRFGLRAITLATAEDERPLFDTPHDTLRRLDLRPVVEQARTVALLVGALCDERELERKPLKRLKRLPYRLKPIEGMVYEFEREESFLPSTPVPGCVVVVAGLYKVLGGVRPEAMDISDEAGEFRIRGVQGYAGLDFYKNSVLEAYKIDPETGDITYAPDLGIDGEKRYPRDVTGRVGLRRPLMVFRCRAIDIYDLVDPRYLETLEQGFVFDATTDAEPLSWGLSLPVAVPMGTMGGAPPSDPSYVEPCAVAFAPPGQAIKVGFSMGLLGLRMILLNSTPKKPEGIGFKAGRVRAIPMTSLQAAKDMWMLNESRLRLQARHGIVNQRVHELHRAAKKELERAERALRERDYETAVASARRAWAFESRAYPDVQGTSIDVIKGILFYLMLLLPFAFFAERLLFAFPDIYRRIAGTAVIFVAIFWLLRLVHPAFELGVPSLIILLGFVVLALALIVIAIVSLKFNEQLKRMQREMMGVHEQDVGRISAVATAFSLGLANMRRRKTRTALTATTIILLTFTVISFTSVRALLRAMVIPLRKEATYRGLMVRDRTWEAMEEPALMDLKVQLGRLGVVVGRAWLVSPIPEKRMVIDIIRGEKSYAVHALVGLSPKEPEVTGIDKALVAGRWFAEGERDACILPEEAAEALGAKVGEVVLIRGRPLKVVGIYDSRQFGKVLDLDGEPLTPIDYAALRPEQLRALRELAAQKFRLGRVSAAGILEEYTHYSPSDVAILPEEELISMGGSLRSVACRLDERFDPERVARRLVRLLALPIYTASGERVKLYSSLGLTTMSGLSDVFVPMVIAGLIVLNTMLGAVYERTREIGTFSAIGLAPSHIASFFLAEATVFAVIGAVVGYLLGQAVGKLVVAYNLLPGIYLNYSSVSAVASTLIVMLVVLLSTIYPARKASQIAVPAIERKWRL
;
A
#
# COMPACT_ATOMS: atom_id res chain seq x y z
N PHE A 1 -33.14 32.52 40.70
CA PHE A 1 -32.66 32.40 42.08
C PHE A 1 -31.64 31.25 42.24
N PHE A 2 -32.01 29.99 41.95
CA PHE A 2 -31.08 28.84 41.99
C PHE A 2 -29.85 28.96 41.05
N ASP A 3 -30.00 29.59 39.87
CA ASP A 3 -28.88 29.83 38.93
C ASP A 3 -27.84 30.85 39.41
N ILE A 4 -28.21 31.72 40.37
CA ILE A 4 -27.31 32.73 40.95
C ILE A 4 -26.49 32.11 42.10
N ILE A 5 -27.10 31.22 42.89
CA ILE A 5 -26.42 30.44 43.95
C ILE A 5 -25.47 29.39 43.33
N ALA A 6 -25.89 28.73 42.24
CA ALA A 6 -25.06 27.78 41.50
C ALA A 6 -23.80 28.40 40.84
N ARG A 7 -23.69 29.73 40.76
CA ARG A 7 -22.46 30.41 40.31
C ARG A 7 -21.44 30.64 41.43
N LYS A 8 -21.87 30.65 42.70
CA LYS A 8 -21.02 30.94 43.86
C LYS A 8 -20.60 29.69 44.65
N ASP A 9 -21.38 28.60 44.60
CA ASP A 9 -21.03 27.31 45.23
C ASP A 9 -20.94 26.18 44.17
N PRO A 10 -19.73 25.64 43.90
CA PRO A 10 -19.51 24.52 43.00
C PRO A 10 -20.34 23.27 43.35
N ARG A 11 -20.60 23.01 44.64
CA ARG A 11 -21.35 21.84 45.13
C ARG A 11 -22.83 21.92 44.73
N PHE A 12 -23.39 23.13 44.79
CA PHE A 12 -24.80 23.39 44.46
C PHE A 12 -25.10 23.28 42.96
N LYS A 13 -24.17 23.75 42.11
CA LYS A 13 -24.27 23.55 40.65
C LYS A 13 -24.25 22.06 40.28
N GLU A 14 -23.48 21.27 41.01
CA GLU A 14 -23.36 19.84 40.82
C GLU A 14 -24.65 19.10 41.15
N GLU A 15 -25.26 19.41 42.30
CA GLU A 15 -26.57 18.90 42.72
C GLU A 15 -27.65 19.15 41.64
N VAL A 16 -27.65 20.34 41.05
CA VAL A 16 -28.63 20.76 40.01
C VAL A 16 -28.40 20.02 38.68
N ASP A 17 -27.16 19.95 38.19
CA ASP A 17 -26.83 19.21 36.95
C ASP A 17 -27.07 17.69 37.12
N ARG A 18 -26.81 17.13 38.31
CA ARG A 18 -27.03 15.72 38.67
C ARG A 18 -28.53 15.37 38.69
N ARG A 19 -29.37 16.19 39.36
CA ARG A 19 -30.83 16.04 39.34
C ARG A 19 -31.40 16.16 37.92
N ARG A 20 -30.81 17.02 37.08
CA ARG A 20 -31.20 17.16 35.66
C ARG A 20 -30.94 15.88 34.86
N GLN A 21 -29.81 15.20 35.06
CA GLN A 21 -29.50 13.93 34.39
C GLN A 21 -30.45 12.80 34.81
N ILE A 22 -30.74 12.65 36.11
CA ILE A 22 -31.70 11.66 36.62
C ILE A 22 -33.09 11.91 36.02
N ARG A 23 -33.55 13.17 35.98
CA ARG A 23 -34.81 13.54 35.32
C ARG A 23 -34.81 13.23 33.82
N GLN A 24 -33.69 13.46 33.12
CA GLN A 24 -33.58 13.13 31.69
C GLN A 24 -33.69 11.62 31.44
N ARG A 25 -33.08 10.78 32.28
CA ARG A 25 -33.20 9.32 32.18
C ARG A 25 -34.63 8.84 32.46
N HIS A 26 -35.28 9.36 33.50
CA HIS A 26 -36.70 9.09 33.75
C HIS A 26 -37.59 9.44 32.54
N ARG A 27 -37.34 10.59 31.89
CA ARG A 27 -38.05 10.97 30.65
C ARG A 27 -37.78 10.01 29.49
N ARG A 28 -36.55 9.49 29.34
CA ARG A 28 -36.20 8.49 28.32
C ARG A 28 -36.90 7.16 28.56
N ILE A 29 -36.90 6.67 29.80
CA ILE A 29 -37.61 5.43 30.18
C ILE A 29 -39.10 5.58 29.86
N ALA A 30 -39.72 6.69 30.25
CA ALA A 30 -41.13 6.96 29.96
C ALA A 30 -41.41 6.99 28.45
N LYS A 31 -40.51 7.59 27.66
CA LYS A 31 -40.62 7.61 26.19
C LYS A 31 -40.53 6.20 25.59
N LEU A 32 -39.58 5.37 26.04
CA LEU A 32 -39.41 3.99 25.59
C LEU A 32 -40.60 3.11 26.00
N GLU A 33 -41.13 3.27 27.21
CA GLU A 33 -42.31 2.55 27.68
C GLU A 33 -43.59 2.96 26.92
N ALA A 34 -43.69 4.23 26.50
CA ALA A 34 -44.77 4.69 25.63
C ALA A 34 -44.63 4.10 24.22
N GLU A 35 -43.42 4.04 23.67
CA GLU A 35 -43.13 3.43 22.36
C GLU A 35 -43.40 1.92 22.38
N TYR A 36 -43.02 1.22 23.46
CA TYR A 36 -43.34 -0.19 23.69
C TYR A 36 -44.85 -0.44 23.71
N ARG A 37 -45.62 0.39 24.42
CA ARG A 37 -47.09 0.31 24.46
C ARG A 37 -47.71 0.54 23.07
N ARG A 38 -47.20 1.52 22.31
CA ARG A 38 -47.67 1.81 20.95
C ARG A 38 -47.39 0.67 19.99
N GLU A 39 -46.21 0.07 20.04
CA GLU A 39 -45.87 -1.07 19.17
C GLU A 39 -46.71 -2.30 19.53
N LYS A 40 -46.94 -2.55 20.83
CA LYS A 40 -47.75 -3.68 21.31
C LYS A 40 -49.23 -3.56 20.89
N ALA A 41 -49.71 -2.34 20.71
CA ALA A 41 -51.08 -2.04 20.32
C ALA A 41 -51.31 -2.04 18.79
N ARG A 42 -50.28 -2.31 17.97
CA ARG A 42 -50.45 -2.41 16.51
C ARG A 42 -51.23 -3.68 16.14
N PRO A 43 -52.00 -3.67 15.03
CA PRO A 43 -52.74 -4.85 14.56
C PRO A 43 -51.84 -6.08 14.32
N GLN A 44 -50.61 -5.84 13.87
CA GLN A 44 -49.53 -6.83 13.82
C GLN A 44 -48.31 -6.25 14.55
N PRO A 45 -48.12 -6.55 15.85
CA PRO A 45 -46.99 -6.05 16.60
C PRO A 45 -45.71 -6.77 16.18
N SER A 46 -44.65 -6.03 15.88
CA SER A 46 -43.33 -6.63 15.63
C SER A 46 -42.77 -7.18 16.93
N GLU A 47 -42.75 -8.52 17.05
CA GLU A 47 -42.26 -9.20 18.25
C GLU A 47 -40.78 -8.89 18.52
N ALA A 48 -39.99 -8.82 17.44
CA ALA A 48 -38.60 -8.35 17.43
C ALA A 48 -38.45 -6.94 18.03
N LYS A 49 -39.26 -5.97 17.57
CA LYS A 49 -39.24 -4.60 18.09
C LYS A 49 -39.70 -4.52 19.55
N LEU A 50 -40.64 -5.36 19.96
CA LEU A 50 -41.06 -5.46 21.37
C LEU A 50 -39.95 -6.00 22.27
N ARG A 51 -39.20 -7.02 21.84
CA ARG A 51 -38.04 -7.55 22.58
C ARG A 51 -36.92 -6.49 22.69
N SER A 52 -36.58 -5.81 21.59
CA SER A 52 -35.61 -4.70 21.59
C SER A 52 -36.02 -3.57 22.54
N LEU A 53 -37.28 -3.13 22.51
CA LEU A 53 -37.79 -2.10 23.42
C LEU A 53 -37.77 -2.57 24.89
N ARG A 54 -38.11 -3.83 25.19
CA ARG A 54 -37.98 -4.40 26.55
C ARG A 54 -36.54 -4.36 27.05
N ARG A 55 -35.58 -4.81 26.23
CA ARG A 55 -34.15 -4.77 26.54
C ARG A 55 -33.71 -3.33 26.84
N ARG A 56 -34.04 -2.37 25.97
CA ARG A 56 -33.71 -0.95 26.15
C ARG A 56 -34.31 -0.33 27.42
N ILE A 57 -35.53 -0.71 27.79
CA ILE A 57 -36.17 -0.29 29.04
C ILE A 57 -35.42 -0.87 30.24
N ALA A 58 -35.13 -2.18 30.23
CA ALA A 58 -34.38 -2.83 31.30
C ALA A 58 -32.99 -2.19 31.49
N GLU A 59 -32.31 -1.89 30.39
CA GLU A 59 -31.01 -1.23 30.37
C GLU A 59 -31.04 0.20 30.95
N GLU A 60 -32.00 1.05 30.55
CA GLU A 60 -32.11 2.40 31.12
C GLU A 60 -32.55 2.36 32.58
N LYS A 61 -33.36 1.37 32.98
CA LYS A 61 -33.69 1.12 34.40
C LYS A 61 -32.45 0.70 35.20
N TYR A 62 -31.62 -0.18 34.66
CA TYR A 62 -30.35 -0.58 35.27
C TYR A 62 -29.42 0.63 35.39
N ALA A 63 -29.20 1.39 34.32
CA ALA A 63 -28.35 2.59 34.34
C ALA A 63 -28.88 3.67 35.31
N LEU A 64 -30.19 3.82 35.43
CA LEU A 64 -30.81 4.69 36.44
C LEU A 64 -30.56 4.16 37.85
N SER A 65 -30.64 2.85 38.08
CA SER A 65 -30.36 2.23 39.39
C SER A 65 -28.90 2.44 39.80
N VAL A 66 -27.96 2.28 38.85
CA VAL A 66 -26.54 2.58 39.02
C VAL A 66 -26.36 4.06 39.33
N ALA A 67 -26.91 4.96 38.51
CA ALA A 67 -26.82 6.40 38.75
C ALA A 67 -27.37 6.81 40.12
N LYS A 68 -28.45 6.19 40.61
CA LYS A 68 -29.00 6.41 41.95
C LYS A 68 -28.12 5.85 43.07
N LYS A 69 -27.47 4.69 42.87
CA LYS A 69 -26.51 4.13 43.84
C LYS A 69 -25.26 4.99 43.95
N PHE A 70 -24.69 5.41 42.82
CA PHE A 70 -23.54 6.32 42.77
C PHE A 70 -23.89 7.74 43.23
N HIS A 71 -25.16 8.16 43.21
CA HIS A 71 -25.61 9.46 43.74
C HIS A 71 -25.36 9.63 45.25
N ARG A 72 -25.25 8.53 46.02
CA ARG A 72 -24.97 8.57 47.46
C ARG A 72 -23.51 8.90 47.81
N TYR A 73 -22.57 8.82 46.85
CA TYR A 73 -21.15 8.98 47.09
C TYR A 73 -20.60 10.20 46.35
N SER A 74 -19.98 11.14 47.07
CA SER A 74 -19.52 12.43 46.52
C SER A 74 -18.23 12.33 45.70
N TYR A 75 -17.46 11.24 45.82
CA TYR A 75 -16.16 11.09 45.14
C TYR A 75 -15.86 9.64 44.73
N PRO A 76 -16.44 9.10 43.64
CA PRO A 76 -15.98 7.81 43.14
C PRO A 76 -14.66 8.00 42.37
N LEU A 77 -13.53 7.86 43.07
CA LEU A 77 -12.27 7.48 42.43
C LEU A 77 -12.40 6.00 42.07
N VAL A 78 -12.25 5.67 40.79
CA VAL A 78 -12.19 4.29 40.30
C VAL A 78 -10.73 3.86 40.31
N ILE A 79 -10.43 2.76 40.98
CA ILE A 79 -9.10 2.16 40.99
C ILE A 79 -9.24 0.82 40.30
N SER A 80 -8.59 0.66 39.14
CA SER A 80 -8.41 -0.63 38.50
C SER A 80 -7.06 -1.22 38.92
N LEU A 81 -7.00 -2.56 38.93
CA LEU A 81 -5.79 -3.30 39.25
C LEU A 81 -5.41 -4.12 38.03
N ASP A 82 -4.15 -4.06 37.64
CA ASP A 82 -3.58 -4.90 36.58
C ASP A 82 -2.24 -5.45 37.04
N ILE A 83 -2.31 -6.51 37.85
CA ILE A 83 -1.18 -7.09 38.55
C ILE A 83 -0.73 -8.37 37.85
N SER A 84 0.57 -8.49 37.59
CA SER A 84 1.20 -9.72 37.11
C SER A 84 2.20 -10.26 38.14
N SER A 85 2.54 -11.54 38.02
CA SER A 85 3.54 -12.19 38.87
C SER A 85 4.99 -11.87 38.48
N ARG A 86 5.19 -11.03 37.47
CA ARG A 86 6.49 -10.70 36.88
C ARG A 86 6.59 -9.18 36.78
N GLY A 87 7.79 -8.65 36.88
CA GLY A 87 8.01 -7.20 36.90
C GLY A 87 8.58 -6.73 38.24
N PRO A 88 9.50 -5.76 38.23
CA PRO A 88 10.23 -5.32 39.43
C PRO A 88 9.48 -4.27 40.26
N LYS A 89 8.45 -3.63 39.71
CA LYS A 89 7.85 -2.42 40.28
C LYS A 89 6.33 -2.42 40.11
N LEU A 90 5.63 -1.83 41.06
CA LEU A 90 4.23 -1.43 40.94
C LEU A 90 4.19 0.03 40.52
N ALA A 91 3.31 0.41 39.60
CA ALA A 91 3.17 1.80 39.18
C ALA A 91 1.71 2.26 39.13
N SER A 92 1.53 3.56 39.26
CA SER A 92 0.23 4.22 39.02
C SER A 92 0.16 4.78 37.61
N PHE A 93 -0.92 4.49 36.91
CA PHE A 93 -1.17 4.92 35.53
C PHE A 93 -2.52 5.63 35.43
N GLN A 94 -2.56 6.76 34.73
CA GLN A 94 -3.80 7.41 34.29
C GLN A 94 -4.27 6.92 32.92
N ALA A 95 -3.35 6.37 32.13
CA ALA A 95 -3.56 5.95 30.76
C ALA A 95 -2.75 4.68 30.47
N GLY A 96 -3.23 3.92 29.49
CA GLY A 96 -2.59 2.76 28.90
C GLY A 96 -2.57 2.93 27.39
N TRP A 97 -2.48 1.84 26.65
CA TRP A 97 -2.36 1.87 25.19
C TRP A 97 -3.71 1.98 24.46
N PHE A 98 -4.84 2.04 25.18
CA PHE A 98 -6.18 2.13 24.59
C PHE A 98 -6.64 3.57 24.35
N PHE A 99 -6.28 4.51 25.23
CA PHE A 99 -6.70 5.90 25.25
C PHE A 99 -5.70 6.77 26.00
N HIS A 100 -5.01 7.63 25.26
CA HIS A 100 -4.11 8.62 25.84
C HIS A 100 -4.44 10.05 25.38
N ASP A 101 -4.49 10.98 26.33
CA ASP A 101 -4.56 12.42 26.10
C ASP A 101 -3.66 13.11 27.14
N ASP A 102 -2.53 13.65 26.68
CA ASP A 102 -1.52 14.35 27.49
C ASP A 102 -2.14 15.46 28.37
N HIS A 103 -3.23 16.09 27.91
CA HIS A 103 -3.90 17.12 28.68
C HIS A 103 -4.53 16.59 29.98
N LEU A 104 -4.89 15.30 30.01
CA LEU A 104 -5.50 14.67 31.17
C LEU A 104 -4.49 14.40 32.30
N MET A 105 -3.21 14.22 31.98
CA MET A 105 -2.15 13.97 32.96
C MET A 105 -2.10 15.04 34.05
N ARG A 106 -2.31 16.32 33.68
CA ARG A 106 -2.32 17.45 34.62
C ARG A 106 -3.39 17.35 35.71
N PHE A 107 -4.46 16.59 35.50
CA PHE A 107 -5.52 16.38 36.49
C PHE A 107 -5.18 15.27 37.49
N PHE A 108 -4.38 14.28 37.08
CA PHE A 108 -3.96 13.14 37.90
C PHE A 108 -2.57 13.33 38.52
N SER A 109 -1.78 14.30 38.04
CA SER A 109 -0.44 14.61 38.56
C SER A 109 -0.35 14.73 40.09
N PRO A 110 -1.27 15.43 40.80
CA PRO A 110 -1.23 15.48 42.26
C PRO A 110 -1.42 14.12 42.95
N LEU A 111 -2.19 13.22 42.31
CA LEU A 111 -2.49 11.89 42.82
C LEU A 111 -1.26 10.98 42.76
N GLY A 112 -0.54 10.96 41.63
CA GLY A 112 0.71 10.18 41.50
C GLY A 112 1.75 10.59 42.55
N LYS A 113 1.99 11.90 42.71
CA LYS A 113 2.91 12.43 43.74
C LYS A 113 2.51 12.05 45.16
N TYR A 114 1.20 12.05 45.43
CA TYR A 114 0.66 11.66 46.73
C TYR A 114 0.91 10.18 47.03
N LEU A 115 0.66 9.29 46.07
CA LEU A 115 0.88 7.84 46.26
C LEU A 115 2.35 7.52 46.54
N VAL A 116 3.28 8.23 45.90
CA VAL A 116 4.72 8.11 46.21
C VAL A 116 5.03 8.57 47.63
N GLU A 117 4.42 9.67 48.09
CA GLU A 117 4.59 10.19 49.46
C GLU A 117 4.06 9.20 50.52
N VAL A 118 2.93 8.54 50.24
CA VAL A 118 2.37 7.47 51.08
C VAL A 118 3.34 6.29 51.18
N CYS A 119 3.88 5.80 50.06
CA CYS A 119 4.86 4.71 50.08
C CYS A 119 6.16 5.09 50.80
N LYS A 120 6.64 6.34 50.67
CA LYS A 120 7.85 6.82 51.36
C LYS A 120 7.66 6.98 52.87
N SER A 121 6.46 7.36 53.31
CA SER A 121 6.14 7.59 54.73
C SER A 121 5.78 6.29 55.46
N ALA A 122 5.29 5.28 54.75
CA ALA A 122 5.06 3.95 55.29
C ALA A 122 6.38 3.24 55.57
N ARG A 123 6.82 3.26 56.84
CA ARG A 123 8.01 2.53 57.35
C ARG A 123 7.78 1.01 57.46
N LEU A 124 6.96 0.43 56.59
CA LEU A 124 6.66 -1.00 56.61
C LEU A 124 7.76 -1.77 55.87
N GLU A 125 8.39 -2.73 56.54
CA GLU A 125 9.31 -3.67 55.90
C GLU A 125 8.55 -4.54 54.88
N GLY A 126 9.13 -4.75 53.70
CA GLY A 126 8.59 -5.65 52.68
C GLY A 126 7.49 -5.06 51.77
N LEU A 127 7.45 -3.72 51.61
CA LEU A 127 6.64 -3.10 50.55
C LEU A 127 7.28 -3.32 49.18
N PHE A 128 6.46 -3.69 48.19
CA PHE A 128 6.88 -3.80 46.81
C PHE A 128 7.24 -2.42 46.25
N PRO A 129 8.36 -2.27 45.49
CA PRO A 129 8.79 -0.98 44.94
C PRO A 129 7.67 -0.29 44.15
N PHE A 130 7.43 1.00 44.44
CA PHE A 130 6.37 1.78 43.81
C PHE A 130 6.91 2.99 43.04
N VAL A 131 6.42 3.20 41.82
CA VAL A 131 6.78 4.35 40.97
C VAL A 131 5.57 5.11 40.44
N ASP A 132 5.77 6.40 40.17
CA ASP A 132 4.77 7.28 39.59
C ASP A 132 4.95 7.34 38.07
N ALA A 133 4.13 6.59 37.33
CA ALA A 133 4.09 6.68 35.87
C ALA A 133 3.11 7.77 35.39
N ILE A 134 2.37 8.45 36.29
CA ILE A 134 1.48 9.57 35.91
C ILE A 134 2.29 10.83 35.61
N ASN A 135 3.42 11.02 36.29
CA ASN A 135 4.29 12.17 36.13
C ASN A 135 5.60 11.77 35.43
N PRO A 136 5.74 12.01 34.11
CA PRO A 136 6.94 11.66 33.36
C PRO A 136 8.14 12.47 33.86
N THR A 137 9.33 11.87 33.79
CA THR A 137 10.61 12.52 34.05
C THR A 137 11.26 12.98 32.74
N GLN A 138 12.40 13.68 32.79
CA GLN A 138 13.14 14.05 31.57
C GLN A 138 13.60 12.83 30.75
N GLU A 139 13.69 11.66 31.40
CA GLU A 139 14.25 10.45 30.81
C GLU A 139 13.20 9.34 30.62
N ARG A 140 12.06 9.38 31.33
CA ARG A 140 11.02 8.34 31.27
C ARG A 140 9.62 8.89 31.14
N ASP A 141 8.91 8.35 30.17
CA ASP A 141 7.46 8.47 30.07
C ASP A 141 6.74 7.22 30.59
N TRP A 142 5.42 7.27 30.63
CA TRP A 142 4.57 6.19 31.13
C TRP A 142 4.64 4.95 30.23
N GLU A 143 4.83 5.13 28.91
CA GLU A 143 4.95 4.03 27.94
C GLU A 143 6.18 3.16 28.22
N THR A 144 7.26 3.77 28.72
CA THR A 144 8.51 3.07 29.05
C THR A 144 8.33 2.10 30.23
N TYR A 145 7.39 2.39 31.13
CA TYR A 145 7.00 1.48 32.21
C TYR A 145 6.02 0.38 31.76
N LEU A 146 5.41 0.50 30.57
CA LEU A 146 4.50 -0.48 30.00
C LEU A 146 5.06 -1.02 28.68
N PRO A 147 6.06 -1.92 28.77
CA PRO A 147 6.69 -2.53 27.60
C PRO A 147 5.70 -3.25 26.67
N VAL A 148 4.58 -3.69 27.24
CA VAL A 148 3.48 -4.42 26.60
C VAL A 148 2.33 -3.47 26.35
N ARG A 149 1.63 -3.64 25.22
CA ARG A 149 0.45 -2.86 24.90
C ARG A 149 -0.75 -3.31 25.72
N VAL A 150 -0.86 -2.83 26.95
CA VAL A 150 -1.97 -3.14 27.85
C VAL A 150 -3.06 -2.07 27.74
N ALA A 151 -4.31 -2.49 27.67
CA ALA A 151 -5.49 -1.64 27.83
C ALA A 151 -5.99 -1.71 29.27
N PHE A 152 -6.22 -0.57 29.89
CA PHE A 152 -6.68 -0.47 31.27
C PHE A 152 -8.16 -0.10 31.38
N ASP A 153 -8.84 -0.71 32.35
CA ASP A 153 -10.23 -0.39 32.68
C ASP A 153 -10.40 1.08 33.13
N SER A 154 -9.38 1.67 33.76
CA SER A 154 -9.39 3.09 34.13
C SER A 154 -9.58 3.99 32.91
N GLU A 155 -9.04 3.63 31.75
CA GLU A 155 -9.14 4.42 30.52
C GLU A 155 -10.60 4.54 30.07
N ALA A 156 -11.36 3.44 30.16
CA ALA A 156 -12.79 3.45 29.89
C ALA A 156 -13.52 4.37 30.88
N ALA A 157 -13.23 4.27 32.18
CA ALA A 157 -13.83 5.13 33.20
C ALA A 157 -13.49 6.62 33.02
N VAL A 158 -12.23 6.95 32.69
CA VAL A 158 -11.78 8.31 32.37
C VAL A 158 -12.57 8.85 31.18
N ARG A 159 -12.76 8.08 30.10
CA ARG A 159 -13.60 8.47 28.95
C ARG A 159 -15.04 8.83 29.33
N PHE A 160 -15.61 8.19 30.36
CA PHE A 160 -16.94 8.54 30.89
C PHE A 160 -16.94 9.79 31.80
N GLY A 161 -15.78 10.43 32.00
CA GLY A 161 -15.61 11.60 32.86
C GLY A 161 -15.49 11.26 34.34
N LEU A 162 -15.21 9.99 34.67
CA LEU A 162 -14.89 9.56 36.03
C LEU A 162 -13.41 9.81 36.34
N ARG A 163 -13.08 9.96 37.62
CA ARG A 163 -11.68 9.96 38.05
C ARG A 163 -11.28 8.50 38.16
N ALA A 164 -10.31 8.07 37.37
CA ALA A 164 -9.83 6.70 37.43
C ALA A 164 -8.32 6.63 37.26
N ILE A 165 -7.70 5.71 37.98
CA ILE A 165 -6.30 5.30 37.82
C ILE A 165 -6.21 3.79 37.83
N THR A 166 -5.16 3.26 37.22
CA THR A 166 -4.78 1.85 37.35
C THR A 166 -3.53 1.74 38.20
N LEU A 167 -3.53 0.80 39.14
CA LEU A 167 -2.31 0.30 39.76
C LEU A 167 -1.90 -0.96 39.00
N ALA A 168 -0.80 -0.89 38.27
CA ALA A 168 -0.35 -1.98 37.41
C ALA A 168 1.11 -2.34 37.66
N THR A 169 1.45 -3.61 37.44
CA THR A 169 2.85 -4.05 37.45
C THR A 169 3.57 -3.43 36.26
N ALA A 170 4.66 -2.72 36.53
CA ALA A 170 5.47 -2.01 35.55
C ALA A 170 6.70 -2.82 35.14
N GLU A 171 7.24 -2.50 33.96
CA GLU A 171 8.42 -3.13 33.38
C GLU A 171 8.26 -4.66 33.25
N ASP A 172 7.08 -5.15 32.83
CA ASP A 172 6.80 -6.57 32.60
C ASP A 172 6.29 -6.84 31.19
N GLU A 173 6.98 -7.73 30.47
CA GLU A 173 6.68 -8.16 29.10
C GLU A 173 5.57 -9.20 28.93
N ARG A 174 5.10 -9.82 30.02
CA ARG A 174 3.99 -10.79 29.99
C ARG A 174 4.09 -11.86 28.87
N PRO A 175 5.25 -12.50 28.63
CA PRO A 175 5.46 -13.34 27.45
C PRO A 175 4.63 -14.63 27.42
N LEU A 176 4.04 -15.01 28.56
CA LEU A 176 3.15 -16.18 28.65
C LEU A 176 1.69 -15.83 28.43
N PHE A 177 1.30 -14.56 28.55
CA PHE A 177 -0.10 -14.12 28.50
C PHE A 177 -0.73 -14.43 27.13
N ASP A 178 -2.00 -14.86 27.11
CA ASP A 178 -2.72 -15.30 25.90
C ASP A 178 -2.02 -16.44 25.13
N THR A 179 -1.10 -17.18 25.78
CA THR A 179 -0.51 -18.39 25.21
C THR A 179 -1.03 -19.64 25.94
N PRO A 180 -0.94 -20.84 25.33
CA PRO A 180 -1.22 -22.10 26.04
C PRO A 180 -0.34 -22.33 27.29
N HIS A 181 0.72 -21.53 27.46
CA HIS A 181 1.60 -21.57 28.62
C HIS A 181 1.16 -20.64 29.76
N ASP A 182 0.14 -19.81 29.57
CA ASP A 182 -0.50 -19.04 30.64
C ASP A 182 -1.26 -19.99 31.57
N THR A 183 -0.56 -20.50 32.59
CA THR A 183 -1.06 -21.55 33.46
C THR A 183 -0.79 -21.19 34.90
N LEU A 184 -1.70 -21.58 35.79
CA LEU A 184 -1.59 -21.32 37.22
C LEU A 184 -0.27 -21.84 37.83
N ARG A 185 0.32 -22.90 37.26
CA ARG A 185 1.60 -23.48 37.72
C ARG A 185 2.80 -22.58 37.47
N ARG A 186 2.72 -21.64 36.52
CA ARG A 186 3.81 -20.71 36.16
C ARG A 186 3.66 -19.33 36.81
N LEU A 187 2.63 -19.15 37.64
CA LEU A 187 2.38 -17.95 38.43
C LEU A 187 3.24 -17.96 39.70
N ASP A 188 4.13 -16.98 39.88
CA ASP A 188 4.80 -16.77 41.18
C ASP A 188 3.91 -15.90 42.07
N LEU A 189 3.38 -16.48 43.14
CA LEU A 189 2.48 -15.76 44.06
C LEU A 189 3.23 -14.81 45.00
N ARG A 190 4.54 -14.96 45.21
CA ARG A 190 5.26 -14.13 46.20
C ARG A 190 5.27 -12.64 45.81
N PRO A 191 5.67 -12.25 44.58
CA PRO A 191 5.60 -10.85 44.16
C PRO A 191 4.17 -10.33 44.12
N VAL A 192 3.18 -11.19 43.83
CA VAL A 192 1.76 -10.80 43.81
C VAL A 192 1.27 -10.45 45.21
N VAL A 193 1.65 -11.23 46.23
CA VAL A 193 1.31 -10.94 47.63
C VAL A 193 1.97 -9.66 48.12
N GLU A 194 3.23 -9.42 47.76
CA GLU A 194 3.93 -8.17 48.09
C GLU A 194 3.27 -6.96 47.42
N GLN A 195 2.95 -7.07 46.13
CA GLN A 195 2.18 -6.05 45.41
C GLN A 195 0.81 -5.82 46.04
N ALA A 196 0.10 -6.87 46.45
CA ALA A 196 -1.19 -6.75 47.11
C ALA A 196 -1.11 -5.99 48.44
N ARG A 197 -0.02 -6.15 49.21
CA ARG A 197 0.22 -5.36 50.44
C ARG A 197 0.42 -3.88 50.12
N THR A 198 1.24 -3.56 49.12
CA THR A 198 1.44 -2.17 48.66
C THR A 198 0.14 -1.57 48.13
N VAL A 199 -0.63 -2.32 47.34
CA VAL A 199 -1.95 -1.90 46.85
C VAL A 199 -2.91 -1.64 48.01
N ALA A 200 -2.97 -2.52 49.01
CA ALA A 200 -3.84 -2.34 50.18
C ALA A 200 -3.48 -1.07 50.97
N LEU A 201 -2.18 -0.78 51.15
CA LEU A 201 -1.70 0.47 51.75
C LEU A 201 -2.16 1.68 50.93
N LEU A 202 -1.92 1.67 49.62
CA LEU A 202 -2.26 2.78 48.72
C LEU A 202 -3.78 3.03 48.67
N VAL A 203 -4.58 1.97 48.54
CA VAL A 203 -6.04 2.05 48.55
C VAL A 203 -6.54 2.53 49.92
N GLY A 204 -5.95 2.04 51.02
CA GLY A 204 -6.27 2.50 52.37
C GLY A 204 -6.04 4.00 52.56
N ALA A 205 -4.89 4.51 52.09
CA ALA A 205 -4.60 5.96 52.11
C ALA A 205 -5.59 6.77 51.25
N LEU A 206 -6.00 6.23 50.10
CA LEU A 206 -7.02 6.86 49.24
C LEU A 206 -8.44 6.80 49.82
N CYS A 207 -8.70 5.93 50.81
CA CYS A 207 -9.96 5.89 51.55
C CYS A 207 -10.00 6.91 52.72
N ASP A 208 -8.87 7.47 53.15
CA ASP A 208 -8.84 8.49 54.20
C ASP A 208 -9.24 9.87 53.66
N GLU A 209 -10.45 10.29 54.01
CA GLU A 209 -11.12 11.49 53.47
C GLU A 209 -10.37 12.79 53.81
N ARG A 210 -9.62 12.85 54.93
CA ARG A 210 -8.93 14.07 55.39
C ARG A 210 -7.73 14.46 54.52
N GLU A 211 -7.10 13.50 53.89
CA GLU A 211 -5.91 13.69 53.05
C GLU A 211 -6.27 14.20 51.64
N LEU A 212 -7.35 13.67 51.06
CA LEU A 212 -7.90 14.10 49.77
C LEU A 212 -8.50 15.52 49.81
N GLU A 213 -8.97 15.98 50.98
CA GLU A 213 -9.48 17.34 51.19
C GLU A 213 -8.36 18.41 51.19
N ARG A 214 -7.15 18.08 51.65
CA ARG A 214 -6.00 19.01 51.72
C ARG A 214 -5.39 19.35 50.35
N LYS A 215 -5.48 18.44 49.38
CA LYS A 215 -4.99 18.63 48.00
C LYS A 215 -6.13 18.31 47.01
N PRO A 216 -7.09 19.23 46.77
CA PRO A 216 -8.28 18.91 46.00
C PRO A 216 -7.93 18.51 44.57
N LEU A 217 -8.32 17.30 44.18
CA LEU A 217 -8.24 16.84 42.80
C LEU A 217 -8.96 17.85 41.89
N LYS A 218 -8.21 18.45 40.96
CA LYS A 218 -8.77 19.41 40.00
C LYS A 218 -9.98 18.78 39.32
N ARG A 219 -11.06 19.56 39.15
CA ARG A 219 -12.25 19.08 38.45
C ARG A 219 -11.87 18.72 37.01
N LEU A 220 -12.00 17.44 36.63
CA LEU A 220 -12.17 17.07 35.24
C LEU A 220 -13.44 17.78 34.76
N LYS A 221 -13.29 18.92 34.09
CA LYS A 221 -14.41 19.50 33.32
C LYS A 221 -14.89 18.39 32.40
N ARG A 222 -16.21 18.33 32.13
CA ARG A 222 -16.80 17.41 31.14
C ARG A 222 -15.83 17.30 29.98
N LEU A 223 -15.26 16.11 29.77
CA LEU A 223 -14.40 15.88 28.64
C LEU A 223 -15.18 16.35 27.40
N PRO A 224 -14.54 17.07 26.46
CA PRO A 224 -15.23 17.61 25.29
C PRO A 224 -15.90 16.51 24.44
N TYR A 225 -15.52 15.25 24.68
CA TYR A 225 -15.97 14.06 23.97
C TYR A 225 -17.40 13.67 24.33
N ARG A 226 -18.30 13.73 23.35
CA ARG A 226 -19.62 13.10 23.45
C ARG A 226 -19.48 11.63 23.06
N LEU A 227 -19.50 10.74 24.05
CA LEU A 227 -19.67 9.31 23.79
C LEU A 227 -21.01 9.10 23.10
N LYS A 228 -20.99 8.47 21.93
CA LYS A 228 -22.18 8.14 21.15
C LYS A 228 -22.18 6.63 20.90
N PRO A 229 -23.33 5.95 21.05
CA PRO A 229 -23.40 4.55 20.68
C PRO A 229 -23.28 4.41 19.16
N ILE A 230 -22.74 3.27 18.73
CA ILE A 230 -22.91 2.78 17.37
C ILE A 230 -24.06 1.77 17.43
N GLU A 231 -25.10 2.04 16.66
CA GLU A 231 -26.30 1.21 16.60
C GLU A 231 -26.50 0.77 15.16
N GLY A 232 -27.06 -0.41 14.95
CA GLY A 232 -27.31 -0.91 13.60
C GLY A 232 -28.08 -2.21 13.57
N MET A 233 -28.23 -2.74 12.37
CA MET A 233 -28.86 -4.03 12.11
C MET A 233 -27.97 -4.87 11.21
N VAL A 234 -27.80 -6.14 11.53
CA VAL A 234 -27.09 -7.10 10.68
C VAL A 234 -28.13 -7.79 9.79
N TYR A 235 -27.97 -7.63 8.47
CA TYR A 235 -28.88 -8.21 7.49
C TYR A 235 -28.15 -9.03 6.43
N GLU A 236 -28.85 -10.03 5.91
CA GLU A 236 -28.54 -10.71 4.66
C GLU A 236 -29.34 -10.05 3.52
N PHE A 237 -28.69 -9.88 2.36
CA PHE A 237 -29.33 -9.30 1.18
C PHE A 237 -29.86 -10.40 0.25
N GLU A 238 -31.17 -10.62 0.27
CA GLU A 238 -31.86 -11.59 -0.58
C GLU A 238 -32.49 -10.91 -1.79
N ARG A 239 -31.81 -11.00 -2.94
CA ARG A 239 -32.19 -10.30 -4.18
C ARG A 239 -33.54 -10.72 -4.75
N GLU A 240 -33.93 -11.97 -4.52
CA GLU A 240 -35.16 -12.54 -5.06
C GLU A 240 -36.39 -12.01 -4.32
N GLU A 241 -36.22 -11.57 -3.06
CA GLU A 241 -37.32 -11.12 -2.22
C GLU A 241 -37.49 -9.60 -2.23
N SER A 242 -36.40 -8.82 -2.24
CA SER A 242 -36.49 -7.36 -2.09
C SER A 242 -35.29 -6.60 -2.67
N PHE A 243 -35.55 -5.38 -3.14
CA PHE A 243 -34.51 -4.41 -3.55
C PHE A 243 -33.80 -3.74 -2.35
N LEU A 244 -34.31 -3.97 -1.13
CA LEU A 244 -33.76 -3.50 0.14
C LEU A 244 -33.45 -4.69 1.05
N PRO A 245 -32.34 -4.67 1.81
CA PRO A 245 -32.02 -5.74 2.75
C PRO A 245 -33.11 -5.84 3.82
N SER A 246 -33.61 -7.05 4.05
CA SER A 246 -34.76 -7.27 4.94
C SER A 246 -34.64 -8.48 5.88
N THR A 247 -33.71 -9.42 5.63
CA THR A 247 -33.56 -10.63 6.44
C THR A 247 -32.59 -10.42 7.61
N PRO A 248 -33.06 -10.34 8.88
CA PRO A 248 -32.20 -10.19 10.05
C PRO A 248 -31.35 -11.43 10.31
N VAL A 249 -30.07 -11.23 10.62
CA VAL A 249 -29.15 -12.31 11.01
C VAL A 249 -28.82 -12.20 12.50
N PRO A 250 -29.41 -13.05 13.36
CA PRO A 250 -29.16 -13.03 14.80
C PRO A 250 -27.90 -13.81 15.19
N GLY A 251 -27.33 -13.45 16.34
CA GLY A 251 -26.17 -14.12 16.93
C GLY A 251 -24.84 -13.79 16.27
N CYS A 252 -24.77 -12.71 15.48
CA CYS A 252 -23.51 -12.24 14.90
C CYS A 252 -22.72 -11.46 15.95
N VAL A 253 -21.44 -11.78 16.09
CA VAL A 253 -20.49 -10.97 16.84
C VAL A 253 -20.16 -9.75 15.99
N VAL A 254 -20.63 -8.58 16.42
CA VAL A 254 -20.37 -7.31 15.75
C VAL A 254 -19.24 -6.61 16.48
N VAL A 255 -18.16 -6.34 15.76
CA VAL A 255 -16.95 -5.73 16.32
C VAL A 255 -16.63 -4.44 15.60
N VAL A 256 -16.19 -3.43 16.35
CA VAL A 256 -15.47 -2.29 15.77
C VAL A 256 -14.04 -2.74 15.57
N ALA A 257 -13.71 -3.21 14.37
CA ALA A 257 -12.36 -3.68 14.07
C ALA A 257 -11.38 -2.50 14.17
N GLY A 258 -10.42 -2.64 15.09
CA GLY A 258 -9.29 -1.73 15.25
C GLY A 258 -8.16 -2.05 14.28
N LEU A 259 -7.23 -1.11 14.10
CA LEU A 259 -6.04 -1.28 13.27
C LEU A 259 -4.86 -1.96 14.01
N TYR A 260 -5.06 -2.41 15.25
CA TYR A 260 -3.98 -2.88 16.12
C TYR A 260 -4.35 -4.18 16.82
N LYS A 261 -3.48 -5.18 16.71
CA LYS A 261 -3.51 -6.35 17.58
C LYS A 261 -2.95 -5.95 18.96
N VAL A 262 -3.77 -6.07 20.00
CA VAL A 262 -3.30 -5.92 21.38
C VAL A 262 -2.57 -7.19 21.81
N LEU A 263 -1.40 -7.04 22.42
CA LEU A 263 -0.61 -8.15 22.94
C LEU A 263 -0.49 -7.89 24.44
N GLY A 264 -1.10 -8.72 25.29
CA GLY A 264 -0.83 -8.70 26.73
C GLY A 264 -1.84 -8.04 27.68
N GLY A 265 -3.14 -8.07 27.36
CA GLY A 265 -4.19 -7.61 28.28
C GLY A 265 -5.61 -7.84 27.75
N VAL A 266 -6.58 -7.11 28.30
CA VAL A 266 -7.97 -7.13 27.81
C VAL A 266 -8.04 -6.55 26.40
N ARG A 267 -8.74 -7.24 25.50
CA ARG A 267 -8.99 -6.83 24.11
C ARG A 267 -9.80 -5.51 24.09
N PRO A 268 -9.29 -4.40 23.51
CA PRO A 268 -9.96 -3.10 23.53
C PRO A 268 -11.12 -2.98 22.54
N GLU A 269 -11.26 -3.95 21.63
CA GLU A 269 -12.26 -3.93 20.57
C GLU A 269 -13.67 -3.89 21.17
N ALA A 270 -14.38 -2.80 20.88
CA ALA A 270 -15.77 -2.67 21.30
C ALA A 270 -16.63 -3.62 20.45
N MET A 271 -17.35 -4.52 21.11
CA MET A 271 -18.22 -5.51 20.46
C MET A 271 -19.61 -5.59 21.10
N ASP A 272 -20.57 -6.10 20.33
CA ASP A 272 -21.90 -6.51 20.79
C ASP A 272 -22.37 -7.72 19.96
N ILE A 273 -23.38 -8.43 20.42
CA ILE A 273 -23.97 -9.56 19.69
C ILE A 273 -25.34 -9.15 19.15
N SER A 274 -25.60 -9.42 17.86
CA SER A 274 -26.89 -9.11 17.25
C SER A 274 -28.02 -9.93 17.87
N ASP A 275 -29.13 -9.27 18.19
CA ASP A 275 -30.32 -9.94 18.72
C ASP A 275 -31.14 -10.63 17.62
N GLU A 276 -32.31 -11.18 17.98
CA GLU A 276 -33.23 -11.84 17.04
C GLU A 276 -33.71 -10.95 15.88
N ALA A 277 -33.67 -9.62 16.05
CA ALA A 277 -33.98 -8.65 15.02
C ALA A 277 -32.75 -8.25 14.18
N GLY A 278 -31.60 -8.89 14.41
CA GLY A 278 -30.30 -8.48 13.89
C GLY A 278 -29.78 -7.19 14.54
N GLU A 279 -30.43 -6.63 15.57
CA GLU A 279 -30.06 -5.34 16.14
C GLU A 279 -28.82 -5.46 17.03
N PHE A 280 -27.88 -4.53 16.87
CA PHE A 280 -26.70 -4.40 17.73
C PHE A 280 -26.52 -2.96 18.23
N ARG A 281 -25.87 -2.81 19.39
CA ARG A 281 -25.63 -1.53 20.06
C ARG A 281 -24.31 -1.52 20.84
N ILE A 282 -23.26 -1.07 20.16
CA ILE A 282 -21.93 -0.87 20.75
C ILE A 282 -21.92 0.47 21.49
N ARG A 283 -21.61 0.44 22.79
CA ARG A 283 -21.63 1.63 23.68
C ARG A 283 -20.22 2.17 23.91
N GLY A 284 -20.13 3.45 24.28
CA GLY A 284 -18.86 4.03 24.73
C GLY A 284 -17.89 4.39 23.60
N VAL A 285 -18.36 4.53 22.36
CA VAL A 285 -17.52 4.96 21.24
C VAL A 285 -17.43 6.49 21.21
N GLN A 286 -16.21 7.00 21.04
CA GLN A 286 -15.91 8.43 21.05
C GLN A 286 -16.30 9.08 19.70
N GLY A 287 -17.08 10.16 19.75
CA GLY A 287 -17.45 10.94 18.57
C GLY A 287 -16.68 12.27 18.50
N TYR A 288 -15.73 12.35 17.55
CA TYR A 288 -15.11 13.54 16.95
C TYR A 288 -14.06 14.35 17.76
N ALA A 289 -12.91 14.59 17.10
CA ALA A 289 -11.94 15.70 17.17
C ALA A 289 -10.49 15.31 17.53
N GLY A 290 -9.79 14.67 16.60
CA GLY A 290 -8.31 14.79 16.46
C GLY A 290 -7.46 13.66 17.04
N LEU A 291 -7.99 12.88 17.99
CA LEU A 291 -7.32 11.74 18.64
C LEU A 291 -8.24 10.53 18.53
N ASP A 292 -8.22 9.86 17.37
CA ASP A 292 -9.21 8.83 17.04
C ASP A 292 -8.53 7.46 16.92
N PHE A 293 -8.56 6.67 18.01
CA PHE A 293 -8.28 5.22 17.96
C PHE A 293 -9.23 4.49 16.98
N TYR A 294 -10.38 5.13 16.68
CA TYR A 294 -11.42 4.67 15.75
C TYR A 294 -11.44 5.41 14.39
N LYS A 295 -10.42 6.23 14.08
CA LYS A 295 -10.28 6.85 12.75
C LYS A 295 -9.97 5.72 11.78
N ASN A 296 -10.76 5.57 10.73
CA ASN A 296 -10.66 4.48 9.77
C ASN A 296 -11.03 3.09 10.34
N SER A 297 -11.76 3.02 11.46
CA SER A 297 -12.34 1.74 11.91
C SER A 297 -13.51 1.33 11.02
N VAL A 298 -13.64 0.02 10.82
CA VAL A 298 -14.76 -0.59 10.11
C VAL A 298 -15.57 -1.46 11.07
N LEU A 299 -16.88 -1.54 10.83
CA LEU A 299 -17.71 -2.51 11.52
C LEU A 299 -17.61 -3.86 10.81
N GLU A 300 -17.42 -4.91 11.57
CA GLU A 300 -17.44 -6.28 11.04
C GLU A 300 -18.45 -7.10 11.83
N ALA A 301 -19.13 -8.02 11.16
CA ALA A 301 -20.05 -8.95 11.77
C ALA A 301 -19.76 -10.36 11.29
N TYR A 302 -19.55 -11.27 12.23
CA TYR A 302 -19.30 -12.67 11.96
C TYR A 302 -20.29 -13.54 12.74
N LYS A 303 -20.84 -14.56 12.08
CA LYS A 303 -21.61 -15.61 12.76
C LYS A 303 -20.77 -16.86 12.85
N ILE A 304 -20.61 -17.36 14.06
CA ILE A 304 -19.78 -18.54 14.35
C ILE A 304 -20.72 -19.69 14.68
N ASP A 305 -20.47 -20.84 14.06
CA ASP A 305 -21.15 -22.07 14.39
C ASP A 305 -20.68 -22.57 15.78
N PRO A 306 -21.59 -22.76 16.75
CA PRO A 306 -21.20 -23.06 18.13
C PRO A 306 -20.61 -24.45 18.32
N GLU A 307 -20.83 -25.39 17.40
CA GLU A 307 -20.32 -26.77 17.51
C GLU A 307 -18.97 -26.91 16.82
N THR A 308 -18.81 -26.31 15.64
CA THR A 308 -17.62 -26.45 14.80
C THR A 308 -16.62 -25.31 14.96
N GLY A 309 -17.07 -24.13 15.40
CA GLY A 309 -16.27 -22.90 15.38
C GLY A 309 -16.10 -22.28 13.98
N ASP A 310 -16.71 -22.87 12.94
CA ASP A 310 -16.62 -22.35 11.57
C ASP A 310 -17.37 -21.01 11.46
N ILE A 311 -16.80 -20.05 10.73
CA ILE A 311 -17.50 -18.83 10.34
C ILE A 311 -18.53 -19.19 9.25
N THR A 312 -19.80 -18.94 9.54
CA THR A 312 -20.94 -19.24 8.64
C THR A 312 -21.51 -18.00 7.96
N TYR A 313 -21.26 -16.81 8.52
CA TYR A 313 -21.54 -15.52 7.92
C TYR A 313 -20.36 -14.58 8.13
N ALA A 314 -20.03 -13.81 7.10
CA ALA A 314 -18.97 -12.80 7.11
C ALA A 314 -19.46 -11.49 6.46
N PRO A 315 -18.77 -10.36 6.66
CA PRO A 315 -19.10 -9.11 6.00
C PRO A 315 -19.09 -9.24 4.47
N ASP A 316 -20.12 -8.71 3.80
CA ASP A 316 -20.19 -8.72 2.34
C ASP A 316 -19.43 -7.51 1.76
N LEU A 317 -18.33 -7.78 1.04
CA LEU A 317 -17.52 -6.80 0.32
C LEU A 317 -17.97 -6.62 -1.15
N GLY A 318 -18.98 -7.37 -1.57
CA GLY A 318 -19.55 -7.31 -2.91
C GLY A 318 -20.33 -6.04 -3.22
N ILE A 319 -21.01 -6.06 -4.38
CA ILE A 319 -21.72 -4.88 -4.92
C ILE A 319 -22.90 -4.48 -4.03
N ASP A 320 -23.62 -5.44 -3.47
CA ASP A 320 -24.77 -5.19 -2.59
C ASP A 320 -24.38 -5.03 -1.11
N GLY A 321 -23.12 -5.31 -0.77
CA GLY A 321 -22.53 -5.15 0.55
C GLY A 321 -21.86 -3.78 0.73
N GLU A 322 -20.55 -3.77 0.98
CA GLU A 322 -19.72 -2.59 1.24
C GLU A 322 -19.94 -1.44 0.25
N LYS A 323 -20.06 -1.72 -1.06
CA LYS A 323 -20.17 -0.66 -2.08
C LYS A 323 -21.45 0.15 -1.95
N ARG A 324 -22.54 -0.46 -1.47
CA ARG A 324 -23.85 0.18 -1.27
C ARG A 324 -24.09 0.58 0.18
N TYR A 325 -23.60 -0.22 1.12
CA TYR A 325 -23.70 -0.03 2.56
C TYR A 325 -22.31 -0.06 3.21
N PRO A 326 -21.54 1.05 3.14
CA PRO A 326 -20.18 1.09 3.65
C PRO A 326 -20.09 0.83 5.16
N ARG A 327 -19.10 0.03 5.56
CA ARG A 327 -18.86 -0.36 6.97
C ARG A 327 -18.06 0.67 7.76
N ASP A 328 -17.49 1.68 7.09
CA ASP A 328 -16.74 2.78 7.71
C ASP A 328 -17.61 3.62 8.65
N VAL A 329 -17.13 3.79 9.88
CA VAL A 329 -17.77 4.57 10.95
C VAL A 329 -17.16 5.97 11.14
N THR A 330 -16.15 6.34 10.36
CA THR A 330 -15.38 7.60 10.49
C THR A 330 -16.29 8.84 10.43
N GLY A 331 -16.23 9.66 11.48
CA GLY A 331 -16.93 10.95 11.58
C GLY A 331 -18.46 10.88 11.71
N ARG A 332 -19.06 9.67 11.78
CA ARG A 332 -20.51 9.47 11.66
C ARG A 332 -21.15 8.68 12.82
N VAL A 333 -20.53 8.73 14.00
CA VAL A 333 -21.01 8.05 15.22
C VAL A 333 -22.41 8.54 15.64
N GLY A 334 -23.32 7.60 15.93
CA GLY A 334 -24.71 7.85 16.36
C GLY A 334 -25.79 7.71 15.29
N LEU A 335 -25.45 7.27 14.07
CA LEU A 335 -26.41 6.90 13.03
C LEU A 335 -26.65 5.39 13.06
N ARG A 336 -27.94 4.97 13.04
CA ARG A 336 -28.30 3.56 12.83
C ARG A 336 -27.98 3.15 11.39
N ARG A 337 -27.31 2.01 11.20
CA ARG A 337 -26.92 1.53 9.87
C ARG A 337 -27.14 0.03 9.68
N PRO A 338 -27.50 -0.39 8.47
CA PRO A 338 -27.50 -1.81 8.12
C PRO A 338 -26.06 -2.26 7.82
N LEU A 339 -25.68 -3.41 8.36
CA LEU A 339 -24.41 -4.09 8.13
C LEU A 339 -24.70 -5.36 7.34
N MET A 340 -24.18 -5.43 6.11
CA MET A 340 -24.46 -6.54 5.20
C MET A 340 -23.52 -7.70 5.51
N VAL A 341 -24.11 -8.88 5.70
CA VAL A 341 -23.41 -10.15 5.79
C VAL A 341 -24.01 -11.11 4.78
N PHE A 342 -23.28 -12.15 4.43
CA PHE A 342 -23.74 -13.20 3.54
C PHE A 342 -23.35 -14.56 4.09
N ARG A 343 -24.16 -15.58 3.79
CA ARG A 343 -23.81 -16.96 4.14
C ARG A 343 -22.56 -17.39 3.38
N CYS A 344 -21.54 -17.87 4.11
CA CYS A 344 -20.22 -18.12 3.54
C CYS A 344 -19.55 -19.41 4.04
N ARG A 345 -18.44 -19.75 3.39
CA ARG A 345 -17.40 -20.67 3.89
C ARG A 345 -16.05 -19.99 3.75
N ALA A 346 -15.18 -20.22 4.74
CA ALA A 346 -13.81 -19.71 4.76
C ALA A 346 -12.87 -20.57 3.91
N ILE A 347 -11.89 -19.92 3.27
CA ILE A 347 -10.73 -20.52 2.63
C ILE A 347 -9.48 -19.83 3.19
N ASP A 348 -8.69 -20.57 3.95
CA ASP A 348 -7.47 -20.08 4.57
C ASP A 348 -6.31 -20.05 3.55
N ILE A 349 -5.57 -18.95 3.55
CA ILE A 349 -4.45 -18.70 2.64
C ILE A 349 -3.24 -18.34 3.49
N TYR A 350 -2.19 -19.13 3.40
CA TYR A 350 -0.94 -18.93 4.14
C TYR A 350 0.18 -18.40 3.23
N ASP A 351 1.32 -18.02 3.79
CA ASP A 351 2.55 -17.64 3.05
C ASP A 351 2.34 -16.45 2.09
N LEU A 352 1.77 -15.36 2.61
CA LEU A 352 1.55 -14.11 1.85
C LEU A 352 2.80 -13.22 1.74
N VAL A 353 4.01 -13.77 1.91
CA VAL A 353 5.25 -12.99 1.88
C VAL A 353 5.77 -12.92 0.45
N ASP A 354 5.81 -11.72 -0.14
CA ASP A 354 6.37 -11.50 -1.48
C ASP A 354 7.86 -11.88 -1.48
N PRO A 355 8.30 -12.83 -2.34
CA PRO A 355 9.67 -13.36 -2.31
C PRO A 355 10.71 -12.40 -2.93
N ARG A 356 10.28 -11.22 -3.39
CA ARG A 356 11.15 -10.18 -3.96
C ARG A 356 11.37 -9.06 -2.97
N TYR A 357 10.32 -8.60 -2.30
CA TYR A 357 10.41 -7.52 -1.31
C TYR A 357 10.64 -8.06 0.10
N LEU A 358 10.36 -9.34 0.34
CA LEU A 358 10.36 -10.00 1.65
C LEU A 358 9.39 -9.32 2.63
N GLU A 359 8.24 -8.92 2.10
CA GLU A 359 7.18 -8.20 2.80
C GLU A 359 5.82 -8.85 2.53
N THR A 360 4.89 -8.69 3.46
CA THR A 360 3.56 -9.29 3.41
C THR A 360 2.68 -8.60 2.37
N LEU A 361 1.87 -9.36 1.65
CA LEU A 361 0.91 -8.85 0.68
C LEU A 361 -0.35 -8.35 1.38
N GLU A 362 -0.59 -7.05 1.32
CA GLU A 362 -1.61 -6.35 2.11
C GLU A 362 -2.90 -6.05 1.33
N GLN A 363 -2.93 -6.33 0.03
CA GLN A 363 -4.09 -6.08 -0.84
C GLN A 363 -4.50 -7.36 -1.53
N GLY A 364 -5.79 -7.69 -1.46
CA GLY A 364 -6.34 -8.88 -2.13
C GLY A 364 -7.57 -8.57 -2.96
N PHE A 365 -7.76 -9.40 -3.98
CA PHE A 365 -8.85 -9.33 -4.95
C PHE A 365 -9.45 -10.71 -5.10
N VAL A 366 -10.78 -10.79 -5.08
CA VAL A 366 -11.51 -12.05 -5.29
C VAL A 366 -12.26 -11.96 -6.61
N PHE A 367 -12.19 -13.04 -7.38
CA PHE A 367 -12.86 -13.17 -8.68
C PHE A 367 -13.71 -14.45 -8.70
N ASP A 368 -14.86 -14.40 -9.36
CA ASP A 368 -15.67 -15.58 -9.63
C ASP A 368 -15.00 -16.43 -10.73
N ALA A 369 -14.90 -17.74 -10.52
CA ALA A 369 -14.16 -18.61 -11.45
C ALA A 369 -14.86 -18.88 -12.79
N THR A 370 -16.14 -18.53 -12.91
CA THR A 370 -16.96 -18.71 -14.11
C THR A 370 -16.95 -17.45 -14.97
N THR A 371 -17.10 -16.28 -14.36
CA THR A 371 -17.21 -15.00 -15.07
C THR A 371 -15.91 -14.21 -15.14
N ASP A 372 -14.90 -14.57 -14.33
CA ASP A 372 -13.65 -13.81 -14.15
C ASP A 372 -13.87 -12.35 -13.73
N ALA A 373 -15.07 -12.05 -13.21
CA ALA A 373 -15.45 -10.76 -12.64
C ALA A 373 -15.47 -10.85 -11.12
N GLU A 374 -15.58 -9.70 -10.46
CA GLU A 374 -15.79 -9.65 -9.02
C GLU A 374 -17.08 -10.40 -8.64
N PRO A 375 -17.05 -11.31 -7.65
CA PRO A 375 -18.25 -12.00 -7.19
C PRO A 375 -19.29 -11.02 -6.68
N LEU A 376 -20.54 -11.45 -6.79
CA LEU A 376 -21.68 -10.71 -6.30
C LEU A 376 -21.66 -10.52 -4.77
N SER A 377 -21.27 -11.56 -4.03
CA SER A 377 -21.04 -11.54 -2.59
C SER A 377 -19.73 -12.27 -2.28
N TRP A 378 -18.87 -11.64 -1.49
CA TRP A 378 -17.57 -12.17 -1.10
C TRP A 378 -17.04 -11.43 0.12
N GLY A 379 -16.06 -12.02 0.81
CA GLY A 379 -15.37 -11.37 1.92
C GLY A 379 -13.89 -11.70 1.89
N LEU A 380 -13.09 -10.87 2.53
CA LEU A 380 -11.65 -11.09 2.67
C LEU A 380 -11.14 -10.45 3.94
N SER A 381 -10.53 -11.26 4.80
CA SER A 381 -9.74 -10.80 5.94
C SER A 381 -8.27 -10.85 5.55
N LEU A 382 -7.57 -9.72 5.73
CA LEU A 382 -6.19 -9.50 5.34
C LEU A 382 -5.33 -9.16 6.56
N PRO A 383 -4.00 -9.37 6.48
CA PRO A 383 -3.09 -8.86 7.49
C PRO A 383 -3.22 -7.34 7.60
N VAL A 384 -3.32 -6.84 8.82
CA VAL A 384 -3.37 -5.40 9.07
C VAL A 384 -1.95 -4.85 8.99
N ALA A 385 -1.63 -4.22 7.87
CA ALA A 385 -0.45 -3.38 7.74
C ALA A 385 -0.63 -2.14 8.61
N VAL A 386 0.22 -1.98 9.63
CA VAL A 386 0.15 -0.83 10.52
C VAL A 386 0.42 0.44 9.71
N PRO A 387 -0.55 1.36 9.54
CA PRO A 387 -0.29 2.58 8.80
C PRO A 387 0.74 3.43 9.56
N MET A 388 1.83 3.80 8.90
CA MET A 388 2.68 4.90 9.34
C MET A 388 1.81 6.17 9.45
N GLY A 389 1.57 6.63 10.68
CA GLY A 389 1.10 8.00 10.92
C GLY A 389 -0.35 8.22 11.34
N THR A 390 -1.02 7.25 11.97
CA THR A 390 -2.27 7.55 12.69
C THR A 390 -1.96 8.33 13.97
N MET A 391 -2.39 9.59 13.99
CA MET A 391 -2.10 10.61 15.00
C MET A 391 -2.46 10.21 16.43
N GLY A 392 -1.43 10.18 17.28
CA GLY A 392 -1.52 10.08 18.74
C GLY A 392 -0.15 10.01 19.42
N GLY A 393 0.93 10.42 18.75
CA GLY A 393 2.28 10.40 19.33
C GLY A 393 2.94 9.02 19.45
N ALA A 394 2.24 7.92 19.18
CA ALA A 394 2.83 6.59 19.02
C ALA A 394 3.00 6.27 17.53
N PRO A 395 4.22 6.30 16.98
CA PRO A 395 4.49 5.69 15.68
C PRO A 395 4.14 4.21 15.72
N PRO A 396 3.99 3.55 14.56
CA PRO A 396 4.03 2.10 14.53
C PRO A 396 5.26 1.66 15.32
N SER A 397 5.08 0.77 16.31
CA SER A 397 6.16 -0.15 16.64
C SER A 397 6.65 -0.72 15.32
N ASP A 398 7.96 -0.70 15.08
CA ASP A 398 8.55 -1.25 13.87
C ASP A 398 7.85 -2.56 13.44
N PRO A 399 7.45 -2.68 12.16
CA PRO A 399 6.50 -3.68 11.66
C PRO A 399 7.05 -5.11 11.56
N SER A 400 8.06 -5.51 12.33
CA SER A 400 8.67 -6.83 12.15
C SER A 400 7.70 -7.98 12.41
N TYR A 401 6.78 -7.83 13.36
CA TYR A 401 5.75 -8.84 13.59
C TYR A 401 4.57 -8.65 12.63
N VAL A 402 4.37 -9.63 11.74
CA VAL A 402 3.29 -9.70 10.77
C VAL A 402 2.67 -11.10 10.77
N GLU A 403 1.41 -11.19 10.38
CA GLU A 403 0.70 -12.46 10.20
C GLU A 403 0.46 -12.69 8.70
N PRO A 404 1.38 -13.31 7.95
CA PRO A 404 1.29 -13.41 6.48
C PRO A 404 0.26 -14.47 6.04
N CYS A 405 -0.98 -14.32 6.49
CA CYS A 405 -2.13 -15.16 6.17
C CYS A 405 -3.37 -14.31 5.91
N ALA A 406 -4.28 -14.83 5.09
CA ALA A 406 -5.57 -14.23 4.79
C ALA A 406 -6.66 -15.29 4.82
N VAL A 407 -7.90 -14.84 5.00
CA VAL A 407 -9.09 -15.70 4.93
C VAL A 407 -10.03 -15.13 3.88
N ALA A 408 -10.27 -15.88 2.81
CA ALA A 408 -11.26 -15.52 1.81
C ALA A 408 -12.61 -16.17 2.14
N PHE A 409 -13.69 -15.40 2.05
CA PHE A 409 -15.05 -15.86 2.28
C PHE A 409 -15.83 -15.85 0.97
N ALA A 410 -16.50 -16.95 0.66
CA ALA A 410 -17.39 -17.04 -0.49
C ALA A 410 -18.63 -17.89 -0.19
N PRO A 411 -19.74 -17.70 -0.92
CA PRO A 411 -20.94 -18.51 -0.78
C PRO A 411 -20.64 -20.01 -0.88
N PRO A 412 -21.31 -20.87 -0.08
CA PRO A 412 -21.07 -22.31 -0.10
C PRO A 412 -21.19 -22.89 -1.51
N GLY A 413 -20.15 -23.60 -1.97
CA GLY A 413 -20.12 -24.21 -3.29
C GLY A 413 -19.74 -23.28 -4.44
N GLN A 414 -19.58 -21.97 -4.21
CA GLN A 414 -19.04 -21.06 -5.22
C GLN A 414 -17.53 -21.28 -5.38
N ALA A 415 -17.05 -21.25 -6.62
CA ALA A 415 -15.62 -21.34 -6.93
C ALA A 415 -15.04 -19.94 -7.12
N ILE A 416 -14.04 -19.59 -6.32
CA ILE A 416 -13.38 -18.28 -6.38
C ILE A 416 -11.91 -18.41 -6.79
N LYS A 417 -11.40 -17.35 -7.42
CA LYS A 417 -9.98 -17.12 -7.69
C LYS A 417 -9.54 -15.94 -6.83
N VAL A 418 -8.30 -15.95 -6.36
CA VAL A 418 -7.80 -14.90 -5.46
C VAL A 418 -6.48 -14.37 -6.00
N GLY A 419 -6.32 -13.06 -6.02
CA GLY A 419 -5.06 -12.40 -6.35
C GLY A 419 -4.65 -11.46 -5.24
N PHE A 420 -3.34 -11.29 -5.03
CA PHE A 420 -2.80 -10.34 -4.07
C PHE A 420 -1.78 -9.40 -4.71
N SER A 421 -1.74 -8.15 -4.26
CA SER A 421 -0.81 -7.11 -4.74
C SER A 421 -0.08 -6.41 -3.61
N MET A 422 0.92 -5.64 -4.00
CA MET A 422 1.70 -4.78 -3.13
C MET A 422 1.73 -3.36 -3.72
N GLY A 423 0.87 -2.46 -3.22
CA GLY A 423 0.75 -1.08 -3.70
C GLY A 423 0.37 -0.97 -5.18
N LEU A 424 0.91 0.07 -5.87
CA LEU A 424 0.62 0.36 -7.28
C LEU A 424 1.27 -0.61 -8.28
N LEU A 425 2.01 -1.62 -7.82
CA LEU A 425 2.88 -2.46 -8.65
C LEU A 425 2.19 -3.69 -9.27
N GLY A 426 0.86 -3.76 -9.20
CA GLY A 426 0.03 -4.82 -9.78
C GLY A 426 0.00 -6.13 -8.97
N LEU A 427 -0.70 -7.15 -9.47
CA LEU A 427 -0.80 -8.47 -8.84
C LEU A 427 0.58 -9.14 -8.75
N ARG A 428 0.90 -9.63 -7.55
CA ARG A 428 2.14 -10.33 -7.19
C ARG A 428 1.91 -11.82 -6.99
N MET A 429 0.80 -12.19 -6.37
CA MET A 429 0.35 -13.58 -6.20
C MET A 429 -0.96 -13.76 -6.93
N ILE A 430 -1.12 -14.88 -7.64
CA ILE A 430 -2.38 -15.25 -8.30
C ILE A 430 -2.66 -16.72 -8.03
N LEU A 431 -3.83 -17.00 -7.46
CA LEU A 431 -4.33 -18.32 -7.10
C LEU A 431 -5.58 -18.60 -7.93
N LEU A 432 -5.43 -19.51 -8.90
CA LEU A 432 -6.41 -19.81 -9.95
C LEU A 432 -6.91 -21.25 -9.91
N ASN A 433 -6.15 -22.16 -9.29
CA ASN A 433 -6.33 -23.61 -9.45
C ASN A 433 -6.32 -23.98 -10.93
N SER A 434 -5.22 -23.66 -11.61
CA SER A 434 -5.03 -23.83 -13.05
C SER A 434 -4.86 -25.30 -13.44
N THR A 435 -5.35 -25.64 -14.63
CA THR A 435 -5.16 -26.96 -15.24
C THR A 435 -4.68 -26.79 -16.68
N PRO A 436 -3.95 -27.76 -17.27
CA PRO A 436 -3.47 -27.65 -18.64
C PRO A 436 -4.58 -27.39 -19.68
N LYS A 437 -5.82 -27.81 -19.37
CA LYS A 437 -7.01 -27.55 -20.19
C LYS A 437 -7.62 -26.16 -19.98
N LYS A 438 -7.54 -25.61 -18.75
CA LYS A 438 -8.04 -24.27 -18.39
C LYS A 438 -6.94 -23.49 -17.65
N PRO A 439 -5.98 -22.87 -18.36
CA PRO A 439 -4.89 -22.10 -17.76
C PRO A 439 -5.34 -20.91 -16.91
N GLU A 440 -6.48 -20.31 -17.26
CA GLU A 440 -7.12 -19.23 -16.48
C GLU A 440 -7.65 -19.70 -15.12
N GLY A 441 -7.72 -21.02 -14.87
CA GLY A 441 -8.16 -21.59 -13.59
C GLY A 441 -9.62 -22.01 -13.52
N ILE A 442 -9.88 -23.02 -12.67
CA ILE A 442 -11.23 -23.46 -12.28
C ILE A 442 -11.67 -22.89 -10.93
N GLY A 443 -10.78 -22.20 -10.21
CA GLY A 443 -11.03 -21.64 -8.88
C GLY A 443 -11.04 -22.68 -7.75
N PHE A 444 -11.14 -22.17 -6.52
CA PHE A 444 -11.24 -22.93 -5.28
C PHE A 444 -12.68 -22.91 -4.81
N LYS A 445 -13.28 -24.10 -4.71
CA LYS A 445 -14.70 -24.25 -4.34
C LYS A 445 -14.87 -24.13 -2.82
N ALA A 446 -15.52 -23.05 -2.38
CA ALA A 446 -15.76 -22.76 -0.98
C ALA A 446 -16.57 -23.89 -0.31
N GLY A 447 -16.10 -24.36 0.84
CA GLY A 447 -16.66 -25.50 1.58
C GLY A 447 -16.09 -26.88 1.19
N ARG A 448 -15.53 -27.04 -0.02
CA ARG A 448 -14.72 -28.23 -0.37
C ARG A 448 -13.24 -28.00 -0.07
N VAL A 449 -12.76 -26.79 -0.34
CA VAL A 449 -11.41 -26.34 0.01
C VAL A 449 -11.55 -25.52 1.29
N ARG A 450 -10.88 -25.96 2.36
CA ARG A 450 -10.79 -25.21 3.63
C ARG A 450 -9.54 -24.33 3.69
N ALA A 451 -8.45 -24.79 3.10
CA ALA A 451 -7.20 -24.06 3.03
C ALA A 451 -6.48 -24.37 1.71
N ILE A 452 -5.64 -23.44 1.26
CA ILE A 452 -4.73 -23.66 0.13
C ILE A 452 -3.36 -24.05 0.72
N PRO A 453 -2.99 -25.35 0.70
CA PRO A 453 -1.69 -25.78 1.20
C PRO A 453 -0.58 -25.34 0.24
N MET A 454 0.60 -25.04 0.78
CA MET A 454 1.77 -24.63 -0.02
C MET A 454 1.44 -23.51 -1.02
N THR A 455 0.85 -22.41 -0.52
CA THR A 455 0.37 -21.29 -1.35
C THR A 455 1.41 -20.78 -2.33
N SER A 456 2.68 -20.67 -1.94
CA SER A 456 3.77 -20.24 -2.84
C SER A 456 3.98 -21.19 -4.02
N LEU A 457 3.82 -22.51 -3.84
CA LEU A 457 3.88 -23.49 -4.91
C LEU A 457 2.64 -23.39 -5.82
N GLN A 458 1.45 -23.27 -5.22
CA GLN A 458 0.20 -23.12 -5.97
C GLN A 458 0.23 -21.84 -6.82
N ALA A 459 0.68 -20.71 -6.26
CA ALA A 459 0.86 -19.45 -6.95
C ALA A 459 1.90 -19.56 -8.08
N ALA A 460 3.06 -20.15 -7.83
CA ALA A 460 4.07 -20.37 -8.87
C ALA A 460 3.51 -21.18 -10.05
N LYS A 461 2.78 -22.26 -9.76
CA LYS A 461 2.15 -23.11 -10.78
C LYS A 461 1.08 -22.36 -11.57
N ASP A 462 0.19 -21.66 -10.89
CA ASP A 462 -0.91 -20.93 -11.52
C ASP A 462 -0.41 -19.78 -12.40
N MET A 463 0.55 -19.00 -11.89
CA MET A 463 1.15 -17.91 -12.66
C MET A 463 1.96 -18.45 -13.85
N TRP A 464 2.75 -19.51 -13.67
CA TRP A 464 3.50 -20.13 -14.76
C TRP A 464 2.55 -20.66 -15.85
N MET A 465 1.48 -21.35 -15.48
CA MET A 465 0.54 -21.91 -16.47
C MET A 465 -0.21 -20.82 -17.23
N LEU A 466 -0.63 -19.77 -16.52
CA LEU A 466 -1.28 -18.60 -17.13
C LEU A 466 -0.31 -17.88 -18.09
N ASN A 467 0.92 -17.63 -17.67
CA ASN A 467 1.94 -17.00 -18.49
C ASN A 467 2.35 -17.85 -19.68
N GLU A 468 2.47 -19.18 -19.53
CA GLU A 468 2.79 -20.09 -20.63
C GLU A 468 1.72 -20.01 -21.73
N SER A 469 0.44 -20.02 -21.35
CA SER A 469 -0.68 -19.86 -22.31
C SER A 469 -0.59 -18.54 -23.06
N ARG A 470 -0.37 -17.43 -22.34
CA ARG A 470 -0.27 -16.08 -22.92
C ARG A 470 0.97 -15.90 -23.79
N LEU A 471 2.12 -16.41 -23.36
CA LEU A 471 3.39 -16.35 -24.08
C LEU A 471 3.33 -17.17 -25.37
N ARG A 472 2.72 -18.37 -25.36
CA ARG A 472 2.48 -19.14 -26.58
C ARG A 472 1.58 -18.39 -27.56
N LEU A 473 0.53 -17.74 -27.06
CA LEU A 473 -0.36 -16.92 -27.88
C LEU A 473 0.39 -15.72 -28.49
N GLN A 474 1.20 -15.01 -27.70
CA GLN A 474 2.04 -13.91 -28.16
C GLN A 474 3.09 -14.37 -29.19
N ALA A 475 3.76 -15.51 -28.95
CA ALA A 475 4.78 -16.06 -29.84
C ALA A 475 4.22 -16.47 -31.21
N ARG A 476 3.00 -17.03 -31.26
CA ARG A 476 2.30 -17.30 -32.54
C ARG A 476 2.10 -16.05 -33.39
N HIS A 477 2.06 -14.87 -32.75
CA HIS A 477 1.90 -13.57 -33.39
C HIS A 477 3.23 -12.81 -33.53
N GLY A 478 4.37 -13.49 -33.36
CA GLY A 478 5.70 -12.87 -33.49
C GLY A 478 6.10 -11.94 -32.34
N ILE A 479 5.31 -11.85 -31.28
CA ILE A 479 5.63 -11.06 -30.08
C ILE A 479 6.48 -11.92 -29.15
N VAL A 480 7.78 -11.66 -29.11
CA VAL A 480 8.72 -12.40 -28.25
C VAL A 480 9.54 -11.43 -27.41
N ASN A 481 9.37 -11.52 -26.09
CA ASN A 481 10.21 -10.82 -25.12
C ASN A 481 11.22 -11.81 -24.52
N GLN A 482 12.50 -11.68 -24.92
CA GLN A 482 13.57 -12.58 -24.49
C GLN A 482 13.75 -12.60 -22.96
N ARG A 483 13.70 -11.43 -22.31
CA ARG A 483 13.82 -11.32 -20.85
C ARG A 483 12.71 -12.09 -20.15
N VAL A 484 11.47 -11.93 -20.61
CA VAL A 484 10.32 -12.65 -20.04
C VAL A 484 10.46 -14.15 -20.26
N HIS A 485 10.91 -14.59 -21.43
CA HIS A 485 11.18 -16.00 -21.70
C HIS A 485 12.28 -16.58 -20.80
N GLU A 486 13.34 -15.83 -20.51
CA GLU A 486 14.40 -16.26 -19.58
C GLU A 486 13.85 -16.44 -18.16
N LEU A 487 13.08 -15.47 -17.66
CA LEU A 487 12.43 -15.56 -16.34
C LEU A 487 11.47 -16.75 -16.28
N HIS A 488 10.64 -16.92 -17.31
CA HIS A 488 9.64 -17.98 -17.41
C HIS A 488 10.25 -19.39 -17.49
N ARG A 489 11.39 -19.55 -18.18
CA ARG A 489 12.15 -20.81 -18.18
C ARG A 489 12.84 -21.08 -16.85
N ALA A 490 13.38 -20.04 -16.21
CA ALA A 490 13.99 -20.18 -14.88
C ALA A 490 12.95 -20.58 -13.83
N ALA A 491 11.75 -20.00 -13.89
CA ALA A 491 10.62 -20.39 -13.07
C ALA A 491 10.24 -21.85 -13.26
N LYS A 492 10.12 -22.32 -14.51
CA LYS A 492 9.82 -23.73 -14.80
C LYS A 492 10.80 -24.69 -14.13
N LYS A 493 12.10 -24.41 -14.22
CA LYS A 493 13.15 -25.24 -13.63
C LYS A 493 13.03 -25.32 -12.10
N GLU A 494 12.77 -24.19 -11.44
CA GLU A 494 12.57 -24.18 -9.99
C GLU A 494 11.22 -24.82 -9.60
N LEU A 495 10.17 -24.68 -10.40
CA LEU A 495 8.88 -25.32 -10.17
C LEU A 495 8.99 -26.86 -10.22
N GLU A 496 9.64 -27.40 -11.25
CA GLU A 496 9.90 -28.84 -11.37
C GLU A 496 10.75 -29.38 -10.21
N ARG A 497 11.71 -28.57 -9.73
CA ARG A 497 12.53 -28.88 -8.56
C ARG A 497 11.69 -28.90 -7.28
N ALA A 498 10.80 -27.91 -7.10
CA ALA A 498 9.91 -27.84 -5.95
C ALA A 498 8.97 -29.03 -5.89
N GLU A 499 8.34 -29.40 -7.01
CA GLU A 499 7.45 -30.56 -7.09
C GLU A 499 8.19 -31.88 -6.83
N ARG A 500 9.44 -32.01 -7.29
CA ARG A 500 10.28 -33.19 -7.02
C ARG A 500 10.64 -33.30 -5.54
N ALA A 501 11.14 -32.21 -4.96
CA ALA A 501 11.48 -32.15 -3.54
C ALA A 501 10.27 -32.45 -2.65
N LEU A 502 9.08 -31.97 -3.03
CA LEU A 502 7.84 -32.27 -2.31
C LEU A 502 7.47 -33.76 -2.37
N ARG A 503 7.65 -34.42 -3.53
CA ARG A 503 7.46 -35.88 -3.65
C ARG A 503 8.46 -36.67 -2.81
N GLU A 504 9.68 -36.16 -2.68
CA GLU A 504 10.76 -36.72 -1.86
C GLU A 504 10.65 -36.36 -0.37
N ARG A 505 9.66 -35.53 0.02
CA ARG A 505 9.46 -35.00 1.38
C ARG A 505 10.60 -34.08 1.89
N ASP A 506 11.40 -33.51 0.99
CA ASP A 506 12.34 -32.43 1.29
C ASP A 506 11.61 -31.08 1.25
N TYR A 507 10.96 -30.74 2.36
CA TYR A 507 10.13 -29.53 2.47
C TYR A 507 10.94 -28.23 2.38
N GLU A 508 12.19 -28.22 2.86
CA GLU A 508 13.06 -27.04 2.80
C GLU A 508 13.37 -26.68 1.35
N THR A 509 13.83 -27.64 0.55
CA THR A 509 14.07 -27.42 -0.89
C THR A 509 12.77 -27.12 -1.62
N ALA A 510 11.66 -27.78 -1.25
CA ALA A 510 10.36 -27.55 -1.90
C ALA A 510 9.87 -26.11 -1.74
N VAL A 511 9.87 -25.57 -0.50
CA VAL A 511 9.48 -24.18 -0.23
C VAL A 511 10.44 -23.19 -0.88
N ALA A 512 11.75 -23.42 -0.75
CA ALA A 512 12.78 -22.54 -1.34
C ALA A 512 12.61 -22.41 -2.87
N SER A 513 12.43 -23.54 -3.56
CA SER A 513 12.26 -23.55 -5.01
C SER A 513 10.88 -23.05 -5.44
N ALA A 514 9.82 -23.29 -4.66
CA ALA A 514 8.50 -22.73 -4.93
C ALA A 514 8.50 -21.20 -4.87
N ARG A 515 9.08 -20.61 -3.80
CA ARG A 515 9.22 -19.15 -3.67
C ARG A 515 10.11 -18.54 -4.75
N ARG A 516 11.19 -19.20 -5.16
CA ARG A 516 12.01 -18.75 -6.31
C ARG A 516 11.25 -18.79 -7.62
N ALA A 517 10.48 -19.86 -7.89
CA ALA A 517 9.65 -19.95 -9.08
C ALA A 517 8.60 -18.84 -9.09
N TRP A 518 7.94 -18.60 -7.96
CA TRP A 518 7.00 -17.50 -7.78
C TRP A 518 7.67 -16.11 -7.94
N ALA A 519 8.88 -15.90 -7.44
CA ALA A 519 9.63 -14.65 -7.62
C ALA A 519 9.91 -14.35 -9.11
N PHE A 520 10.26 -15.36 -9.89
CA PHE A 520 10.44 -15.21 -11.34
C PHE A 520 9.12 -14.89 -12.05
N GLU A 521 8.04 -15.61 -11.73
CA GLU A 521 6.72 -15.40 -12.34
C GLU A 521 6.08 -14.06 -11.94
N SER A 522 6.20 -13.63 -10.69
CA SER A 522 5.71 -12.33 -10.20
C SER A 522 6.46 -11.15 -10.84
N ARG A 523 7.65 -11.39 -11.38
CA ARG A 523 8.40 -10.43 -12.20
C ARG A 523 8.01 -10.51 -13.68
N ALA A 524 7.79 -11.72 -14.21
CA ALA A 524 7.41 -11.93 -15.60
C ALA A 524 5.96 -11.49 -15.88
N TYR A 525 5.03 -11.75 -14.96
CA TYR A 525 3.59 -11.53 -15.15
C TYR A 525 3.22 -10.10 -15.53
N PRO A 526 3.70 -9.03 -14.84
CA PRO A 526 3.42 -7.66 -15.25
C PRO A 526 3.97 -7.33 -16.64
N ASP A 527 5.12 -7.90 -17.03
CA ASP A 527 5.71 -7.71 -18.35
C ASP A 527 4.90 -8.46 -19.44
N VAL A 528 4.40 -9.68 -19.15
CA VAL A 528 3.52 -10.46 -20.04
C VAL A 528 2.21 -9.73 -20.26
N GLN A 529 1.53 -9.34 -19.17
CA GLN A 529 0.27 -8.62 -19.21
C GLN A 529 0.45 -7.23 -19.84
N GLY A 530 1.53 -6.54 -19.46
CA GLY A 530 1.91 -5.24 -19.99
C GLY A 530 2.14 -5.29 -21.49
N THR A 531 2.76 -6.35 -22.02
CA THR A 531 2.92 -6.55 -23.47
C THR A 531 1.56 -6.68 -24.17
N SER A 532 0.63 -7.47 -23.63
CA SER A 532 -0.72 -7.57 -24.21
C SER A 532 -1.50 -6.24 -24.15
N ILE A 533 -1.42 -5.51 -23.02
CA ILE A 533 -2.07 -4.20 -22.86
C ILE A 533 -1.43 -3.15 -23.78
N ASP A 534 -0.10 -3.15 -23.91
CA ASP A 534 0.64 -2.26 -24.79
C ASP A 534 0.18 -2.43 -26.24
N VAL A 535 0.08 -3.69 -26.70
CA VAL A 535 -0.45 -4.03 -28.02
C VAL A 535 -1.86 -3.47 -28.25
N ILE A 536 -2.73 -3.51 -27.23
CA ILE A 536 -4.06 -2.90 -27.28
C ILE A 536 -4.00 -1.36 -27.30
N LYS A 537 -3.11 -0.72 -26.53
CA LYS A 537 -2.99 0.74 -26.52
C LYS A 537 -2.50 1.30 -27.84
N GLY A 538 -1.55 0.63 -28.50
CA GLY A 538 -1.06 1.06 -29.82
C GLY A 538 -2.16 1.07 -30.87
N ILE A 539 -3.02 0.05 -30.87
CA ILE A 539 -4.09 0.00 -31.86
C ILE A 539 -5.09 1.15 -31.72
N LEU A 540 -5.37 1.61 -30.49
CA LEU A 540 -6.25 2.77 -30.27
C LEU A 540 -5.70 4.03 -30.95
N PHE A 541 -4.38 4.24 -30.95
CA PHE A 541 -3.75 5.36 -31.65
C PHE A 541 -3.94 5.27 -33.16
N TYR A 542 -3.66 4.11 -33.76
CA TYR A 542 -3.82 3.94 -35.21
C TYR A 542 -5.30 4.00 -35.62
N LEU A 543 -6.24 3.46 -34.83
CA LEU A 543 -7.68 3.59 -35.05
C LEU A 543 -8.12 5.05 -35.03
N MET A 544 -7.58 5.87 -34.11
CA MET A 544 -7.83 7.32 -34.09
C MET A 544 -7.26 8.02 -35.35
N LEU A 545 -6.10 7.56 -35.84
CA LEU A 545 -5.45 8.10 -37.04
C LEU A 545 -6.13 7.67 -38.35
N LEU A 546 -6.90 6.57 -38.34
CA LEU A 546 -7.63 6.09 -39.53
C LEU A 546 -8.69 7.08 -40.02
N LEU A 547 -9.34 7.84 -39.13
CA LEU A 547 -10.38 8.79 -39.52
C LEU A 547 -9.82 9.95 -40.37
N PRO A 548 -8.80 10.72 -39.92
CA PRO A 548 -8.19 11.75 -40.77
C PRO A 548 -7.51 11.15 -42.00
N PHE A 549 -6.91 9.95 -41.88
CA PHE A 549 -6.35 9.24 -43.03
C PHE A 549 -7.40 8.96 -44.12
N ALA A 550 -8.55 8.39 -43.74
CA ALA A 550 -9.59 8.03 -44.70
C ALA A 550 -10.15 9.27 -45.41
N PHE A 551 -10.32 10.37 -44.68
CA PHE A 551 -10.72 11.65 -45.26
C PHE A 551 -9.67 12.19 -46.24
N PHE A 552 -8.38 12.20 -45.88
CA PHE A 552 -7.33 12.68 -46.76
C PHE A 552 -7.12 11.78 -47.98
N ALA A 553 -7.22 10.47 -47.82
CA ALA A 553 -7.14 9.51 -48.90
C ALA A 553 -8.32 9.66 -49.88
N GLU A 554 -9.54 9.87 -49.40
CA GLU A 554 -10.70 10.18 -50.25
C GLU A 554 -10.42 11.43 -51.10
N ARG A 555 -9.92 12.48 -50.45
CA ARG A 555 -9.63 13.76 -51.10
C ARG A 555 -8.51 13.70 -52.11
N LEU A 556 -7.50 12.86 -51.88
CA LEU A 556 -6.35 12.73 -52.77
C LEU A 556 -6.66 11.86 -53.99
N LEU A 557 -7.40 10.76 -53.80
CA LEU A 557 -7.69 9.77 -54.84
C LEU A 557 -8.93 10.15 -55.68
N PHE A 558 -10.08 10.36 -55.04
CA PHE A 558 -11.38 10.50 -55.71
C PHE A 558 -11.84 11.96 -55.77
N ALA A 559 -11.78 12.66 -54.63
CA ALA A 559 -12.25 14.02 -54.39
C ALA A 559 -13.70 14.26 -54.89
N PHE A 560 -14.64 13.52 -54.32
CA PHE A 560 -16.05 13.65 -54.70
C PHE A 560 -16.57 15.07 -54.38
N PRO A 561 -17.24 15.75 -55.34
CA PRO A 561 -17.77 17.09 -55.13
C PRO A 561 -18.99 17.08 -54.19
N ASP A 562 -19.84 16.05 -54.32
CA ASP A 562 -21.02 15.81 -53.50
C ASP A 562 -20.63 15.35 -52.08
N ILE A 563 -21.21 15.97 -51.06
CA ILE A 563 -20.93 15.69 -49.65
C ILE A 563 -21.36 14.26 -49.28
N TYR A 564 -22.48 13.76 -49.78
CA TYR A 564 -22.95 12.40 -49.52
C TYR A 564 -21.99 11.38 -50.13
N ARG A 565 -21.55 11.60 -51.38
CA ARG A 565 -20.55 10.72 -52.02
C ARG A 565 -19.18 10.80 -51.34
N ARG A 566 -18.82 11.96 -50.81
CA ARG A 566 -17.58 12.16 -50.03
C ARG A 566 -17.61 11.42 -48.71
N ILE A 567 -18.70 11.51 -47.97
CA ILE A 567 -18.90 10.78 -46.71
C ILE A 567 -18.89 9.28 -46.99
N ALA A 568 -19.59 8.83 -48.03
CA ALA A 568 -19.60 7.44 -48.45
C ALA A 568 -18.19 6.96 -48.87
N GLY A 569 -17.46 7.73 -49.68
CA GLY A 569 -16.09 7.41 -50.08
C GLY A 569 -15.12 7.34 -48.90
N THR A 570 -15.23 8.28 -47.96
CA THR A 570 -14.44 8.27 -46.72
C THR A 570 -14.75 7.04 -45.87
N ALA A 571 -16.04 6.68 -45.73
CA ALA A 571 -16.47 5.49 -45.00
C ALA A 571 -15.96 4.20 -45.66
N VAL A 572 -16.01 4.09 -46.99
CA VAL A 572 -15.49 2.94 -47.74
C VAL A 572 -13.98 2.79 -47.54
N ILE A 573 -13.21 3.88 -47.66
CA ILE A 573 -11.76 3.84 -47.43
C ILE A 573 -11.43 3.48 -45.98
N PHE A 574 -12.17 4.05 -45.01
CA PHE A 574 -12.02 3.72 -43.60
C PHE A 574 -12.23 2.23 -43.36
N VAL A 575 -13.33 1.65 -43.88
CA VAL A 575 -13.62 0.21 -43.74
C VAL A 575 -12.57 -0.66 -44.43
N ALA A 576 -12.12 -0.29 -45.64
CA ALA A 576 -11.11 -1.04 -46.37
C ALA A 576 -9.76 -1.08 -45.65
N ILE A 577 -9.29 0.07 -45.18
CA ILE A 577 -8.00 0.16 -44.49
C ILE A 577 -8.07 -0.38 -43.07
N PHE A 578 -9.22 -0.25 -42.41
CA PHE A 578 -9.48 -0.96 -41.16
C PHE A 578 -9.40 -2.48 -41.37
N TRP A 579 -10.00 -3.01 -42.44
CA TRP A 579 -9.94 -4.45 -42.73
C TRP A 579 -8.49 -4.90 -42.97
N LEU A 580 -7.70 -4.10 -43.68
CA LEU A 580 -6.26 -4.34 -43.85
C LEU A 580 -5.50 -4.29 -42.50
N LEU A 581 -5.79 -3.29 -41.66
CA LEU A 581 -5.21 -3.18 -40.31
C LEU A 581 -5.56 -4.40 -39.45
N ARG A 582 -6.78 -4.94 -39.58
CA ARG A 582 -7.22 -6.15 -38.89
C ARG A 582 -6.43 -7.39 -39.30
N LEU A 583 -6.11 -7.53 -40.58
CA LEU A 583 -5.33 -8.67 -41.07
C LEU A 583 -3.87 -8.62 -40.60
N VAL A 584 -3.34 -7.42 -40.41
CA VAL A 584 -1.91 -7.22 -40.21
C VAL A 584 -1.56 -7.03 -38.71
N HIS A 585 -2.39 -6.33 -37.94
CA HIS A 585 -2.08 -6.00 -36.54
C HIS A 585 -2.51 -7.12 -35.56
N PRO A 586 -1.60 -7.61 -34.69
CA PRO A 586 -1.91 -8.70 -33.77
C PRO A 586 -2.90 -8.36 -32.63
N ALA A 587 -3.25 -7.09 -32.41
CA ALA A 587 -4.09 -6.68 -31.27
C ALA A 587 -5.51 -7.24 -31.35
N PHE A 588 -6.03 -7.46 -32.57
CA PHE A 588 -7.38 -7.98 -32.78
C PHE A 588 -7.54 -9.43 -32.34
N GLU A 589 -6.44 -10.18 -32.23
CA GLU A 589 -6.41 -11.59 -31.82
C GLU A 589 -5.97 -11.78 -30.36
N LEU A 590 -5.35 -10.75 -29.73
CA LEU A 590 -4.77 -10.83 -28.38
C LEU A 590 -5.65 -10.25 -27.25
N GLY A 591 -6.70 -9.49 -27.57
CA GLY A 591 -7.52 -8.76 -26.58
C GLY A 591 -8.96 -9.28 -26.42
N VAL A 592 -9.58 -8.90 -25.29
CA VAL A 592 -11.05 -8.82 -25.00
C VAL A 592 -11.84 -8.49 -26.28
N PRO A 593 -13.10 -8.98 -26.51
CA PRO A 593 -13.67 -9.11 -27.86
C PRO A 593 -13.40 -7.87 -28.69
N SER A 594 -12.43 -7.97 -29.60
CA SER A 594 -11.90 -6.86 -30.39
C SER A 594 -12.99 -6.16 -31.24
N LEU A 595 -14.12 -6.87 -31.40
CA LEU A 595 -15.42 -6.39 -31.86
C LEU A 595 -16.00 -5.21 -31.07
N ILE A 596 -15.79 -5.11 -29.76
CA ILE A 596 -16.33 -4.01 -28.92
C ILE A 596 -15.56 -2.72 -29.19
N ILE A 597 -14.22 -2.80 -29.26
CA ILE A 597 -13.39 -1.64 -29.62
C ILE A 597 -13.74 -1.17 -31.03
N LEU A 598 -13.94 -2.12 -31.95
CA LEU A 598 -14.44 -1.86 -33.30
C LEU A 598 -15.80 -1.13 -33.28
N LEU A 599 -16.78 -1.68 -32.55
CA LEU A 599 -18.11 -1.08 -32.45
C LEU A 599 -18.01 0.35 -31.89
N GLY A 600 -17.18 0.57 -30.87
CA GLY A 600 -16.92 1.89 -30.30
C GLY A 600 -16.38 2.89 -31.32
N PHE A 601 -15.37 2.52 -32.11
CA PHE A 601 -14.80 3.41 -33.13
C PHE A 601 -15.73 3.64 -34.31
N VAL A 602 -16.48 2.62 -34.73
CA VAL A 602 -17.49 2.78 -35.80
C VAL A 602 -18.61 3.70 -35.32
N VAL A 603 -19.10 3.52 -34.10
CA VAL A 603 -20.09 4.42 -33.49
C VAL A 603 -19.54 5.83 -33.35
N LEU A 604 -18.28 6.00 -32.92
CA LEU A 604 -17.63 7.31 -32.85
C LEU A 604 -17.50 7.97 -34.23
N ALA A 605 -17.07 7.23 -35.25
CA ALA A 605 -16.92 7.74 -36.61
C ALA A 605 -18.28 8.14 -37.20
N LEU A 606 -19.31 7.31 -37.02
CA LEU A 606 -20.68 7.63 -37.42
C LEU A 606 -21.20 8.86 -36.68
N ALA A 607 -20.97 8.95 -35.36
CA ALA A 607 -21.35 10.10 -34.56
C ALA A 607 -20.67 11.39 -35.05
N LEU A 608 -19.37 11.35 -35.36
CA LEU A 608 -18.63 12.50 -35.90
C LEU A 608 -19.16 12.93 -37.28
N ILE A 609 -19.49 11.97 -38.14
CA ILE A 609 -20.13 12.25 -39.44
C ILE A 609 -21.49 12.93 -39.23
N VAL A 610 -22.33 12.40 -38.33
CA VAL A 610 -23.64 12.99 -38.01
C VAL A 610 -23.48 14.40 -37.44
N ILE A 611 -22.57 14.59 -36.48
CA ILE A 611 -22.26 15.91 -35.91
C ILE A 611 -21.81 16.88 -37.01
N ALA A 612 -20.94 16.45 -37.94
CA ALA A 612 -20.48 17.27 -39.04
C ALA A 612 -21.62 17.67 -39.99
N ILE A 613 -22.49 16.73 -40.38
CA ILE A 613 -23.67 17.01 -41.21
C ILE A 613 -24.59 18.01 -40.51
N VAL A 614 -24.90 17.77 -39.24
CA VAL A 614 -25.79 18.64 -38.45
C VAL A 614 -25.17 20.03 -38.30
N SER A 615 -23.89 20.14 -37.96
CA SER A 615 -23.19 21.42 -37.82
C SER A 615 -23.11 22.19 -39.13
N LEU A 616 -22.86 21.52 -40.27
CA LEU A 616 -22.86 22.15 -41.59
C LEU A 616 -24.25 22.67 -41.95
N LYS A 617 -25.29 21.85 -41.76
CA LYS A 617 -26.67 22.24 -42.05
C LYS A 617 -27.14 23.37 -41.14
N PHE A 618 -26.78 23.31 -39.86
CA PHE A 618 -27.04 24.37 -38.88
C PHE A 618 -26.36 25.68 -39.27
N ASN A 619 -25.08 25.64 -39.66
CA ASN A 619 -24.37 26.83 -40.15
C ASN A 619 -24.98 27.38 -41.44
N GLU A 620 -25.47 26.52 -42.33
CA GLU A 620 -26.17 26.96 -43.55
C GLU A 620 -27.48 27.67 -43.20
N GLN A 621 -28.25 27.13 -42.24
CA GLN A 621 -29.49 27.74 -41.77
C GLN A 621 -29.22 29.04 -41.01
N LEU A 622 -28.23 29.09 -40.12
CA LEU A 622 -27.81 30.31 -39.45
C LEU A 622 -27.41 31.40 -40.44
N LYS A 623 -26.65 31.04 -41.48
CA LYS A 623 -26.28 31.99 -42.54
C LYS A 623 -27.49 32.45 -43.36
N ARG A 624 -28.47 31.58 -43.62
CA ARG A 624 -29.74 31.99 -44.26
C ARG A 624 -30.51 32.95 -43.37
N MET A 625 -30.69 32.62 -42.09
CA MET A 625 -31.36 33.49 -41.11
C MET A 625 -30.64 34.83 -40.93
N GLN A 626 -29.30 34.82 -40.87
CA GLN A 626 -28.49 36.05 -40.80
C GLN A 626 -28.63 36.91 -42.05
N ARG A 627 -28.69 36.30 -43.25
CA ARG A 627 -28.95 37.02 -44.51
C ARG A 627 -30.36 37.60 -44.57
N GLU A 628 -31.33 36.93 -43.96
CA GLU A 628 -32.72 37.41 -43.86
C GLU A 628 -32.88 38.53 -42.81
N MET A 629 -32.07 38.52 -41.74
CA MET A 629 -32.13 39.52 -40.65
C MET A 629 -31.23 40.75 -40.85
N MET A 630 -30.06 40.60 -41.47
CA MET A 630 -29.11 41.70 -41.66
C MET A 630 -28.83 41.85 -43.15
N GLY A 631 -29.44 42.85 -43.79
CA GLY A 631 -29.23 43.19 -45.20
C GLY A 631 -27.85 43.77 -45.52
N VAL A 632 -26.76 43.23 -44.96
CA VAL A 632 -25.38 43.67 -45.20
C VAL A 632 -24.45 42.46 -45.36
N HIS A 633 -23.65 42.49 -46.43
CA HIS A 633 -22.61 41.50 -46.72
C HIS A 633 -21.34 41.83 -45.93
N GLU A 634 -21.11 41.14 -44.80
CA GLU A 634 -19.78 41.01 -44.23
C GLU A 634 -19.38 39.53 -44.21
N GLN A 635 -18.46 39.17 -45.11
CA GLN A 635 -17.79 37.86 -45.11
C GLN A 635 -16.68 37.87 -44.06
N ASP A 636 -17.04 37.79 -42.79
CA ASP A 636 -16.05 37.50 -41.77
C ASP A 636 -15.81 35.98 -41.75
N VAL A 637 -14.74 35.57 -42.44
CA VAL A 637 -14.29 34.17 -42.47
C VAL A 637 -13.72 33.86 -41.09
N GLY A 638 -14.57 33.34 -40.20
CA GLY A 638 -14.14 32.88 -38.87
C GLY A 638 -12.88 32.01 -38.97
N ARG A 639 -11.95 32.15 -38.02
CA ARG A 639 -10.62 31.50 -38.07
C ARG A 639 -10.67 29.99 -38.40
N ILE A 640 -11.75 29.30 -38.03
CA ILE A 640 -12.00 27.88 -38.32
C ILE A 640 -12.30 27.62 -39.81
N SER A 641 -13.07 28.49 -40.49
CA SER A 641 -13.35 28.33 -41.92
C SER A 641 -12.13 28.66 -42.78
N ALA A 642 -11.25 29.56 -42.33
CA ALA A 642 -9.98 29.85 -43.00
C ALA A 642 -9.05 28.61 -43.01
N VAL A 643 -8.92 27.93 -41.86
CA VAL A 643 -8.14 26.68 -41.76
C VAL A 643 -8.77 25.55 -42.59
N ALA A 644 -10.08 25.37 -42.55
CA ALA A 644 -10.76 24.36 -43.37
C ALA A 644 -10.57 24.61 -44.88
N THR A 645 -10.62 25.87 -45.29
CA THR A 645 -10.35 26.28 -46.67
C THR A 645 -8.90 25.99 -47.05
N ALA A 646 -7.94 26.29 -46.16
CA ALA A 646 -6.53 25.99 -46.34
C ALA A 646 -6.24 24.49 -46.54
N PHE A 647 -6.87 23.62 -45.76
CA PHE A 647 -6.77 22.17 -45.97
C PHE A 647 -7.36 21.73 -47.32
N SER A 648 -8.51 22.27 -47.70
CA SER A 648 -9.15 21.92 -48.98
C SER A 648 -8.32 22.37 -50.20
N LEU A 649 -7.70 23.56 -50.12
CA LEU A 649 -6.87 24.12 -51.19
C LEU A 649 -5.52 23.40 -51.27
N GLY A 650 -4.89 23.09 -50.12
CA GLY A 650 -3.67 22.29 -50.05
C GLY A 650 -3.84 20.91 -50.68
N LEU A 651 -4.92 20.20 -50.33
CA LEU A 651 -5.25 18.90 -50.93
C LEU A 651 -5.49 18.97 -52.44
N ALA A 652 -6.19 20.01 -52.91
CA ALA A 652 -6.41 20.22 -54.35
C ALA A 652 -5.09 20.43 -55.10
N ASN A 653 -4.13 21.14 -54.49
CA ASN A 653 -2.81 21.39 -55.06
C ASN A 653 -1.94 20.12 -55.10
N MET A 654 -1.99 19.27 -54.08
CA MET A 654 -1.32 17.97 -54.07
C MET A 654 -1.81 17.08 -55.22
N ARG A 655 -3.12 17.08 -55.50
CA ARG A 655 -3.74 16.29 -56.58
C ARG A 655 -3.35 16.77 -57.98
N ARG A 656 -3.18 18.09 -58.18
CA ARG A 656 -2.75 18.65 -59.47
C ARG A 656 -1.33 18.19 -59.85
N ARG A 657 -0.47 17.90 -58.87
CA ARG A 657 0.94 17.52 -59.06
C ARG A 657 1.22 16.09 -58.58
N LYS A 658 0.60 15.12 -59.24
CA LYS A 658 0.55 13.69 -58.84
C LYS A 658 1.94 13.07 -58.65
N THR A 659 2.89 13.32 -59.54
CA THR A 659 4.23 12.69 -59.52
C THR A 659 5.02 13.10 -58.28
N ARG A 660 5.10 14.40 -57.99
CA ARG A 660 5.80 14.91 -56.81
C ARG A 660 5.17 14.40 -55.53
N THR A 661 3.85 14.51 -55.43
CA THR A 661 3.09 14.07 -54.25
C THR A 661 3.31 12.57 -53.99
N ALA A 662 3.34 11.74 -55.04
CA ALA A 662 3.63 10.32 -54.91
C ALA A 662 5.07 10.06 -54.43
N LEU A 663 6.06 10.78 -54.96
CA LEU A 663 7.46 10.63 -54.58
C LEU A 663 7.70 11.01 -53.11
N THR A 664 7.19 12.17 -52.67
CA THR A 664 7.32 12.64 -51.28
C THR A 664 6.57 11.73 -50.30
N ALA A 665 5.36 11.28 -50.66
CA ALA A 665 4.62 10.32 -49.85
C ALA A 665 5.39 9.00 -49.71
N THR A 666 5.98 8.48 -50.79
CA THR A 666 6.77 7.25 -50.77
C THR A 666 7.99 7.37 -49.86
N THR A 667 8.73 8.48 -49.93
CA THR A 667 9.87 8.73 -49.03
C THR A 667 9.45 8.73 -47.56
N ILE A 668 8.32 9.35 -47.22
CA ILE A 668 7.84 9.40 -45.83
C ILE A 668 7.32 8.03 -45.39
N ILE A 669 6.66 7.28 -46.27
CA ILE A 669 6.25 5.89 -46.01
C ILE A 669 7.48 5.02 -45.71
N LEU A 670 8.53 5.10 -46.53
CA LEU A 670 9.78 4.35 -46.34
C LEU A 670 10.52 4.78 -45.08
N LEU A 671 10.53 6.08 -44.76
CA LEU A 671 11.09 6.57 -43.50
C LEU A 671 10.33 5.99 -42.31
N THR A 672 9.00 6.09 -42.32
CA THR A 672 8.14 5.59 -41.24
C THR A 672 8.37 4.09 -41.06
N PHE A 673 8.40 3.33 -42.16
CA PHE A 673 8.75 1.91 -42.19
C PHE A 673 10.13 1.64 -41.55
N THR A 674 11.15 2.39 -41.96
CA THR A 674 12.53 2.24 -41.49
C THR A 674 12.63 2.51 -39.99
N VAL A 675 12.09 3.64 -39.53
CA VAL A 675 12.10 4.03 -38.12
C VAL A 675 11.39 2.97 -37.28
N ILE A 676 10.17 2.57 -37.66
CA ILE A 676 9.40 1.55 -36.93
C ILE A 676 10.12 0.19 -36.91
N SER A 677 10.82 -0.18 -37.99
CA SER A 677 11.55 -1.44 -38.06
C SER A 677 12.82 -1.46 -37.20
N PHE A 678 13.50 -0.32 -37.02
CA PHE A 678 14.75 -0.21 -36.26
C PHE A 678 14.57 0.22 -34.79
N THR A 679 13.45 0.82 -34.41
CA THR A 679 13.17 1.20 -33.00
C THR A 679 12.74 0.00 -32.15
N SER A 680 13.70 -0.86 -31.78
CA SER A 680 13.44 -1.94 -30.82
C SER A 680 13.90 -1.56 -29.41
N VAL A 681 12.97 -1.48 -28.45
CA VAL A 681 13.33 -1.30 -27.03
C VAL A 681 13.90 -2.60 -26.47
N ARG A 682 15.22 -2.67 -26.27
CA ARG A 682 15.86 -3.71 -25.45
C ARG A 682 16.02 -3.21 -24.01
N ALA A 683 15.14 -3.64 -23.11
CA ALA A 683 15.30 -3.41 -21.68
C ALA A 683 16.35 -4.38 -21.10
N LEU A 684 17.64 -4.03 -21.20
CA LEU A 684 18.70 -4.78 -20.54
C LEU A 684 18.81 -4.34 -19.08
N LEU A 685 18.45 -5.24 -18.16
CA LEU A 685 18.69 -5.05 -16.74
C LEU A 685 20.15 -5.38 -16.43
N ARG A 686 21.01 -4.36 -16.34
CA ARG A 686 22.23 -4.49 -15.55
C ARG A 686 21.90 -4.14 -14.10
N ALA A 687 22.28 -5.01 -13.17
CA ALA A 687 22.26 -4.67 -11.76
C ALA A 687 23.15 -3.43 -11.58
N MET A 688 22.63 -2.41 -10.89
CA MET A 688 23.45 -1.26 -10.54
C MET A 688 24.43 -1.70 -9.47
N VAL A 689 25.73 -1.54 -9.74
CA VAL A 689 26.80 -1.88 -8.79
C VAL A 689 27.50 -0.58 -8.39
N ILE A 690 27.44 -0.25 -7.11
CA ILE A 690 28.06 0.95 -6.54
C ILE A 690 29.21 0.47 -5.64
N PRO A 691 30.48 0.72 -5.98
CA PRO A 691 31.58 0.43 -5.08
C PRO A 691 31.56 1.40 -3.89
N LEU A 692 31.64 0.87 -2.67
CA LEU A 692 31.73 1.65 -1.44
C LEU A 692 33.20 1.78 -1.02
N ARG A 693 33.58 2.94 -0.47
CA ARG A 693 34.91 3.19 0.11
C ARG A 693 34.97 2.71 1.57
N LYS A 694 34.66 1.43 1.79
CA LYS A 694 34.66 0.78 3.12
C LYS A 694 35.40 -0.56 3.03
N GLU A 695 36.10 -0.90 4.10
CA GLU A 695 36.79 -2.19 4.23
C GLU A 695 35.82 -3.30 4.61
N ALA A 696 36.04 -4.50 4.08
CA ALA A 696 35.17 -5.64 4.32
C ALA A 696 35.50 -6.35 5.64
N THR A 697 34.52 -6.43 6.55
CA THR A 697 34.65 -7.18 7.81
C THR A 697 34.61 -8.70 7.61
N TYR A 698 33.85 -9.18 6.63
CA TYR A 698 33.75 -10.60 6.29
C TYR A 698 33.47 -10.84 4.81
N ARG A 699 33.77 -12.05 4.36
CA ARG A 699 33.47 -12.52 3.01
C ARG A 699 32.04 -13.01 2.93
N GLY A 700 31.16 -12.25 2.29
CA GLY A 700 29.75 -12.54 2.32
C GLY A 700 28.86 -11.45 1.75
N LEU A 701 27.63 -11.40 2.26
CA LEU A 701 26.64 -10.40 1.89
C LEU A 701 25.78 -9.98 3.09
N MET A 702 25.22 -8.78 3.01
CA MET A 702 24.24 -8.24 3.94
C MET A 702 23.06 -7.66 3.16
N VAL A 703 21.86 -7.95 3.64
CA VAL A 703 20.60 -7.40 3.16
C VAL A 703 20.01 -6.51 4.26
N ARG A 704 19.72 -5.25 3.93
CA ARG A 704 18.99 -4.32 4.79
C ARG A 704 18.32 -3.22 3.97
N ASP A 705 17.33 -2.55 4.53
CA ASP A 705 16.80 -1.30 3.95
C ASP A 705 17.84 -0.16 4.04
N ARG A 706 17.81 0.77 3.08
CA ARG A 706 18.80 1.88 3.01
C ARG A 706 18.66 2.88 4.16
N THR A 707 17.45 3.03 4.71
CA THR A 707 17.09 3.93 5.81
C THR A 707 17.01 3.23 7.16
N TRP A 708 17.52 1.99 7.25
CA TRP A 708 17.40 1.15 8.45
C TRP A 708 15.95 0.90 8.89
N GLU A 709 15.00 1.01 7.97
CA GLU A 709 13.61 0.61 8.20
C GLU A 709 13.57 -0.88 8.55
N ALA A 710 12.70 -1.26 9.49
CA ALA A 710 12.61 -2.64 9.90
C ALA A 710 12.12 -3.54 8.76
N MET A 711 12.76 -4.69 8.63
CA MET A 711 12.32 -5.80 7.80
C MET A 711 11.30 -6.63 8.57
N GLU A 712 10.37 -7.24 7.85
CA GLU A 712 9.43 -8.18 8.45
C GLU A 712 10.15 -9.46 8.90
N GLU A 713 9.72 -10.05 10.01
CA GLU A 713 10.29 -11.29 10.57
C GLU A 713 10.38 -12.44 9.52
N PRO A 714 9.37 -12.67 8.65
CA PRO A 714 9.47 -13.70 7.62
C PRO A 714 10.63 -13.51 6.63
N ALA A 715 11.18 -12.31 6.50
CA ALA A 715 12.35 -12.05 5.65
C ALA A 715 13.59 -12.83 6.12
N LEU A 716 13.80 -12.93 7.43
CA LEU A 716 14.87 -13.73 8.01
C LEU A 716 14.70 -15.20 7.67
N MET A 717 13.48 -15.73 7.87
CA MET A 717 13.18 -17.14 7.58
C MET A 717 13.44 -17.45 6.10
N ASP A 718 12.98 -16.57 5.20
CA ASP A 718 13.20 -16.74 3.76
C ASP A 718 14.70 -16.69 3.40
N LEU A 719 15.45 -15.72 3.93
CA LEU A 719 16.89 -15.62 3.67
C LEU A 719 17.68 -16.78 4.27
N LYS A 720 17.32 -17.29 5.46
CA LYS A 720 17.89 -18.51 6.04
C LYS A 720 17.70 -19.70 5.11
N VAL A 721 16.50 -19.89 4.57
CA VAL A 721 16.19 -20.96 3.59
C VAL A 721 16.97 -20.78 2.27
N GLN A 722 17.14 -19.54 1.81
CA GLN A 722 17.84 -19.27 0.54
C GLN A 722 19.36 -19.39 0.64
N LEU A 723 19.95 -19.01 1.78
CA LEU A 723 21.40 -18.82 1.97
C LEU A 723 22.05 -19.85 2.91
N GLY A 724 21.29 -20.54 3.76
CA GLY A 724 21.83 -21.41 4.82
C GLY A 724 22.69 -22.57 4.31
N ARG A 725 22.50 -23.01 3.05
CA ARG A 725 23.37 -24.03 2.41
C ARG A 725 24.66 -23.46 1.82
N LEU A 726 24.80 -22.14 1.78
CA LEU A 726 25.93 -21.42 1.20
C LEU A 726 26.91 -20.90 2.28
N GLY A 727 26.48 -20.89 3.54
CA GLY A 727 27.27 -20.43 4.67
C GLY A 727 26.38 -20.11 5.86
N VAL A 728 26.88 -19.25 6.74
CA VAL A 728 26.24 -18.91 8.02
C VAL A 728 25.39 -17.66 7.85
N VAL A 729 24.11 -17.76 8.20
CA VAL A 729 23.13 -16.66 8.10
C VAL A 729 22.75 -16.19 9.49
N VAL A 730 22.84 -14.89 9.73
CA VAL A 730 22.56 -14.23 11.00
C VAL A 730 21.61 -13.06 10.77
N GLY A 731 20.57 -12.95 11.59
CA GLY A 731 19.74 -11.75 11.62
C GLY A 731 20.07 -10.90 12.83
N ARG A 732 19.80 -9.61 12.70
CA ARG A 732 20.06 -8.61 13.73
C ARG A 732 18.82 -7.78 13.97
N ALA A 733 18.40 -7.72 15.21
CA ALA A 733 17.21 -7.01 15.63
C ALA A 733 17.54 -5.88 16.60
N TRP A 734 16.77 -4.80 16.57
CA TRP A 734 16.94 -3.67 17.49
C TRP A 734 15.65 -3.44 18.27
N LEU A 735 15.77 -3.15 19.55
CA LEU A 735 14.70 -2.59 20.36
C LEU A 735 15.10 -1.18 20.78
N VAL A 736 14.50 -0.20 20.10
CA VAL A 736 14.70 1.23 20.33
C VAL A 736 13.36 1.91 20.56
N SER A 737 13.37 3.19 20.95
CA SER A 737 12.14 3.96 21.08
C SER A 737 11.37 3.97 19.75
N PRO A 738 10.05 3.68 19.76
CA PRO A 738 9.23 3.83 18.56
C PRO A 738 9.06 5.30 18.19
N ILE A 739 9.33 6.25 19.10
CA ILE A 739 9.26 7.69 18.87
C ILE A 739 10.67 8.20 18.54
N PRO A 740 10.95 8.60 17.28
CA PRO A 740 12.30 8.99 16.88
C PRO A 740 12.90 10.11 17.73
N GLU A 741 12.10 11.05 18.24
CA GLU A 741 12.57 12.17 19.07
C GLU A 741 12.86 11.81 20.54
N LYS A 742 12.51 10.60 20.99
CA LYS A 742 12.67 10.18 22.39
C LYS A 742 13.61 9.00 22.49
N ARG A 743 14.40 8.95 23.57
CA ARG A 743 15.14 7.75 23.94
C ARG A 743 14.27 6.88 24.84
N MET A 744 14.37 5.56 24.66
CA MET A 744 13.79 4.60 25.59
C MET A 744 14.76 4.41 26.75
N VAL A 745 14.27 4.06 27.94
CA VAL A 745 15.11 3.71 29.09
C VAL A 745 14.71 2.35 29.61
N ILE A 746 15.67 1.44 29.69
CA ILE A 746 15.46 0.05 30.10
C ILE A 746 16.35 -0.22 31.30
N ASP A 747 15.75 -0.57 32.44
CA ASP A 747 16.52 -0.99 33.60
C ASP A 747 16.96 -2.44 33.46
N ILE A 748 18.24 -2.65 33.74
CA ILE A 748 18.83 -3.95 34.05
C ILE A 748 18.97 -3.99 35.57
N ILE A 749 18.25 -4.91 36.21
CA ILE A 749 18.11 -4.94 37.67
C ILE A 749 18.74 -6.20 38.24
N ARG A 750 19.48 -6.05 39.34
CA ARG A 750 19.98 -7.17 40.17
C ARG A 750 19.86 -6.81 41.65
N GLY A 751 18.93 -7.46 42.35
CA GLY A 751 18.60 -7.10 43.73
C GLY A 751 18.13 -5.65 43.80
N GLU A 752 18.78 -4.84 44.64
CA GLU A 752 18.48 -3.40 44.79
C GLU A 752 19.23 -2.49 43.81
N LYS A 753 20.17 -3.05 43.01
CA LYS A 753 20.96 -2.27 42.05
C LYS A 753 20.30 -2.27 40.68
N SER A 754 20.34 -1.14 39.99
CA SER A 754 19.83 -0.96 38.63
C SER A 754 20.81 -0.16 37.76
N TYR A 755 20.92 -0.53 36.48
CA TYR A 755 21.65 0.21 35.46
C TYR A 755 20.75 0.43 34.26
N ALA A 756 20.71 1.66 33.74
CA ALA A 756 19.83 2.05 32.65
C ALA A 756 20.55 1.98 31.30
N VAL A 757 19.96 1.26 30.34
CA VAL A 757 20.38 1.25 28.93
C VAL A 757 19.30 1.88 28.05
N HIS A 758 19.67 2.37 26.86
CA HIS A 758 18.75 3.08 25.97
C HIS A 758 18.26 2.25 24.78
N ALA A 759 18.92 1.12 24.52
CA ALA A 759 18.52 0.19 23.49
C ALA A 759 18.94 -1.24 23.83
N LEU A 760 18.27 -2.22 23.24
CA LEU A 760 18.73 -3.61 23.20
C LEU A 760 19.05 -4.00 21.76
N VAL A 761 20.07 -4.82 21.60
CA VAL A 761 20.45 -5.43 20.31
C VAL A 761 20.31 -6.94 20.38
N GLY A 762 19.64 -7.50 19.39
CA GLY A 762 19.37 -8.92 19.24
C GLY A 762 20.33 -9.47 18.22
N LEU A 763 21.28 -10.29 18.65
CA LEU A 763 22.29 -10.87 17.77
C LEU A 763 22.17 -12.39 17.73
N SER A 764 22.42 -12.97 16.57
CA SER A 764 22.37 -14.42 16.39
C SER A 764 23.42 -15.13 17.26
N PRO A 765 23.14 -16.34 17.77
CA PRO A 765 24.16 -17.20 18.36
C PRO A 765 25.36 -17.47 17.42
N LYS A 766 25.17 -17.36 16.10
CA LYS A 766 26.22 -17.55 15.08
C LYS A 766 26.86 -16.24 14.60
N GLU A 767 26.53 -15.10 15.21
CA GLU A 767 27.14 -13.79 14.89
C GLU A 767 28.69 -13.78 14.97
N PRO A 768 29.34 -14.44 15.96
CA PRO A 768 30.80 -14.52 16.05
C PRO A 768 31.46 -15.08 14.80
N GLU A 769 30.79 -16.03 14.13
CA GLU A 769 31.31 -16.59 12.90
C GLU A 769 31.29 -15.58 11.76
N VAL A 770 30.46 -14.54 11.82
CA VAL A 770 30.33 -13.53 10.77
C VAL A 770 31.21 -12.32 11.06
N THR A 771 31.09 -11.71 12.24
CA THR A 771 31.78 -10.45 12.58
C THR A 771 32.94 -10.60 13.55
N GLY A 772 33.10 -11.77 14.19
CA GLY A 772 34.09 -11.97 15.25
C GLY A 772 33.83 -11.12 16.50
N ILE A 773 32.57 -10.76 16.74
CA ILE A 773 32.13 -9.88 17.83
C ILE A 773 32.43 -10.45 19.23
N ASP A 774 32.58 -11.77 19.35
CA ASP A 774 32.95 -12.46 20.59
C ASP A 774 34.31 -12.05 21.13
N LYS A 775 35.22 -11.55 20.28
CA LYS A 775 36.52 -11.00 20.70
C LYS A 775 36.40 -9.77 21.60
N ALA A 776 35.26 -9.07 21.57
CA ALA A 776 34.98 -7.96 22.47
C ALA A 776 34.60 -8.43 23.89
N LEU A 777 34.34 -9.72 24.11
CA LEU A 777 34.04 -10.26 25.43
C LEU A 777 35.28 -10.22 26.33
N VAL A 778 35.16 -9.60 27.49
CA VAL A 778 36.17 -9.60 28.55
C VAL A 778 35.96 -10.75 29.53
N ALA A 779 34.72 -11.24 29.65
CA ALA A 779 34.39 -12.39 30.49
C ALA A 779 33.22 -13.20 29.90
N GLY A 780 33.23 -14.52 30.14
CA GLY A 780 32.14 -15.42 29.78
C GLY A 780 32.24 -15.99 28.37
N ARG A 781 31.09 -16.18 27.71
CA ARG A 781 30.97 -16.77 26.37
C ARG A 781 29.87 -16.10 25.55
N TRP A 782 29.86 -16.37 24.24
CA TRP A 782 28.73 -16.05 23.38
C TRP A 782 27.54 -16.98 23.60
N PHE A 783 26.37 -16.63 23.06
CA PHE A 783 25.13 -17.42 23.15
C PHE A 783 25.26 -18.79 22.47
N ALA A 784 24.58 -19.80 23.03
CA ALA A 784 24.42 -21.11 22.42
C ALA A 784 23.19 -21.16 21.50
N GLU A 785 23.17 -22.08 20.53
CA GLU A 785 22.02 -22.26 19.64
C GLU A 785 20.78 -22.72 20.43
N GLY A 786 19.66 -22.01 20.28
CA GLY A 786 18.43 -22.24 21.04
C GLY A 786 18.42 -21.67 22.47
N GLU A 787 19.49 -21.03 22.92
CA GLU A 787 19.55 -20.35 24.22
C GLU A 787 18.75 -19.04 24.18
N ARG A 788 17.65 -18.96 24.94
CA ARG A 788 16.76 -17.79 24.97
C ARG A 788 16.85 -16.97 26.26
N ASP A 789 17.03 -17.62 27.41
CA ASP A 789 17.06 -16.95 28.71
C ASP A 789 18.46 -16.44 29.08
N ALA A 790 19.11 -15.71 28.17
CA ALA A 790 20.48 -15.22 28.33
C ALA A 790 20.64 -13.76 27.88
N CYS A 791 21.62 -13.07 28.47
CA CYS A 791 22.03 -11.74 28.03
C CYS A 791 23.55 -11.57 28.15
N ILE A 792 24.08 -10.62 27.39
CA ILE A 792 25.46 -10.15 27.46
C ILE A 792 25.42 -8.65 27.79
N LEU A 793 26.19 -8.24 28.81
CA LEU A 793 26.16 -6.88 29.35
C LEU A 793 27.43 -6.11 28.98
N PRO A 794 27.37 -4.77 28.81
CA PRO A 794 28.57 -3.95 28.77
C PRO A 794 29.27 -3.98 30.14
N GLU A 795 30.59 -3.81 30.14
CA GLU A 795 31.44 -3.78 31.33
C GLU A 795 30.90 -2.77 32.37
N GLU A 796 30.49 -1.59 31.92
CA GLU A 796 29.94 -0.53 32.79
C GLU A 796 28.67 -0.97 33.53
N ALA A 797 27.77 -1.70 32.85
CA ALA A 797 26.55 -2.22 33.47
C ALA A 797 26.87 -3.34 34.46
N ALA A 798 27.79 -4.24 34.11
CA ALA A 798 28.19 -5.34 34.97
C ALA A 798 28.86 -4.84 36.26
N GLU A 799 29.74 -3.84 36.17
CA GLU A 799 30.38 -3.19 37.32
C GLU A 799 29.36 -2.48 38.21
N ALA A 800 28.47 -1.66 37.62
CA ALA A 800 27.43 -0.95 38.36
C ALA A 800 26.50 -1.91 39.13
N LEU A 801 26.13 -3.04 38.51
CA LEU A 801 25.27 -4.07 39.12
C LEU A 801 26.05 -5.05 40.03
N GLY A 802 27.38 -5.02 39.98
CA GLY A 802 28.25 -6.08 40.51
C GLY A 802 27.96 -7.46 39.94
N ALA A 803 27.35 -7.54 38.76
CA ALA A 803 26.92 -8.77 38.11
C ALA A 803 28.12 -9.53 37.53
N LYS A 804 28.12 -10.86 37.65
CA LYS A 804 29.15 -11.75 37.12
C LYS A 804 28.51 -12.75 36.17
N VAL A 805 29.33 -13.35 35.31
CA VAL A 805 28.88 -14.44 34.43
C VAL A 805 28.29 -15.57 35.28
N GLY A 806 27.10 -16.04 34.90
CA GLY A 806 26.33 -17.06 35.62
C GLY A 806 25.19 -16.51 36.47
N GLU A 807 25.25 -15.23 36.86
CA GLU A 807 24.21 -14.55 37.63
C GLU A 807 22.98 -14.25 36.77
N VAL A 808 21.85 -14.01 37.43
CA VAL A 808 20.59 -13.63 36.77
C VAL A 808 20.31 -12.16 37.00
N VAL A 809 19.98 -11.45 35.93
CA VAL A 809 19.49 -10.06 35.96
C VAL A 809 18.06 -10.03 35.42
N LEU A 810 17.31 -9.01 35.82
CA LEU A 810 15.98 -8.75 35.31
C LEU A 810 16.06 -7.66 34.24
N ILE A 811 15.59 -7.95 33.03
CA ILE A 811 15.41 -6.97 31.96
C ILE A 811 13.94 -7.03 31.55
N ARG A 812 13.22 -5.91 31.67
CA ARG A 812 11.78 -5.81 31.35
C ARG A 812 10.92 -6.96 31.94
N GLY A 813 11.22 -7.32 33.19
CA GLY A 813 10.47 -8.31 33.96
C GLY A 813 10.84 -9.76 33.64
N ARG A 814 11.80 -9.97 32.73
CA ARG A 814 12.28 -11.30 32.36
C ARG A 814 13.61 -11.62 33.04
N PRO A 815 13.72 -12.77 33.75
CA PRO A 815 14.98 -13.21 34.33
C PRO A 815 15.89 -13.75 33.22
N LEU A 816 17.03 -13.10 33.00
CA LEU A 816 18.01 -13.48 31.99
C LEU A 816 19.36 -13.78 32.65
N LYS A 817 19.98 -14.89 32.24
CA LYS A 817 21.30 -15.27 32.73
C LYS A 817 22.38 -14.46 32.03
N VAL A 818 23.26 -13.81 32.79
CA VAL A 818 24.44 -13.13 32.26
C VAL A 818 25.42 -14.20 31.77
N VAL A 819 25.58 -14.36 30.46
CA VAL A 819 26.50 -15.34 29.86
C VAL A 819 27.83 -14.74 29.43
N GLY A 820 27.88 -13.42 29.25
CA GLY A 820 29.09 -12.70 28.89
C GLY A 820 29.06 -11.22 29.29
N ILE A 821 30.25 -10.61 29.35
CA ILE A 821 30.47 -9.18 29.57
C ILE A 821 31.44 -8.69 28.49
N TYR A 822 31.15 -7.56 27.83
CA TYR A 822 32.00 -7.01 26.76
C TYR A 822 32.60 -5.65 27.08
N ASP A 823 33.77 -5.38 26.48
CA ASP A 823 34.41 -4.06 26.47
C ASP A 823 33.72 -3.16 25.43
N SER A 824 33.12 -2.07 25.90
CA SER A 824 32.36 -1.12 25.08
C SER A 824 33.19 -0.48 23.95
N ARG A 825 34.50 -0.26 24.14
CA ARG A 825 35.40 0.32 23.13
C ARG A 825 35.78 -0.70 22.05
N GLN A 826 35.97 -1.96 22.41
CA GLN A 826 36.24 -3.03 21.45
C GLN A 826 35.00 -3.37 20.64
N PHE A 827 33.83 -3.43 21.29
CA PHE A 827 32.56 -3.65 20.61
C PHE A 827 32.27 -2.57 19.56
N GLY A 828 32.48 -1.29 19.90
CA GLY A 828 32.26 -0.17 18.98
C GLY A 828 33.18 -0.15 17.75
N LYS A 829 34.26 -0.94 17.73
CA LYS A 829 35.15 -1.09 16.56
C LYS A 829 34.67 -2.13 15.57
N VAL A 830 33.72 -2.98 15.94
CA VAL A 830 33.19 -4.01 15.05
C VAL A 830 32.14 -3.36 14.13
N LEU A 831 32.51 -3.24 12.85
CA LEU A 831 31.68 -2.67 11.80
C LEU A 831 31.13 -3.78 10.90
N ASP A 832 30.01 -3.53 10.24
CA ASP A 832 29.47 -4.42 9.19
C ASP A 832 29.89 -3.97 7.78
N LEU A 833 29.40 -4.63 6.74
CA LEU A 833 29.72 -4.35 5.33
C LEU A 833 29.27 -2.96 4.87
N ASP A 834 28.30 -2.32 5.51
CA ASP A 834 28.01 -0.90 5.24
C ASP A 834 28.98 0.06 5.92
N GLY A 835 29.86 -0.44 6.79
CA GLY A 835 30.81 0.33 7.56
C GLY A 835 30.19 1.03 8.77
N GLU A 836 29.01 0.59 9.23
CA GLU A 836 28.34 1.10 10.42
C GLU A 836 28.51 0.12 11.62
N PRO A 837 28.44 0.60 12.87
CA PRO A 837 28.44 -0.25 14.06
C PRO A 837 27.21 -1.14 14.14
N LEU A 838 27.31 -2.24 14.89
CA LEU A 838 26.17 -3.13 15.16
C LEU A 838 25.14 -2.55 16.16
N THR A 839 25.49 -1.47 16.86
CA THR A 839 24.58 -0.80 17.79
C THR A 839 23.42 -0.11 17.06
N PRO A 840 22.27 0.10 17.70
CA PRO A 840 21.15 0.78 17.04
C PRO A 840 21.41 2.27 16.79
N ILE A 841 20.70 2.84 15.80
CA ILE A 841 20.72 4.27 15.52
C ILE A 841 20.01 5.05 16.64
N ASP A 842 20.64 6.13 17.11
CA ASP A 842 20.03 7.08 18.02
C ASP A 842 19.30 8.18 17.23
N TYR A 843 18.05 7.87 16.87
CA TYR A 843 17.21 8.80 16.10
C TYR A 843 16.99 10.14 16.80
N ALA A 844 17.08 10.18 18.14
CA ALA A 844 16.89 11.40 18.92
C ALA A 844 18.10 12.35 18.80
N ALA A 845 19.26 11.85 18.40
CA ALA A 845 20.47 12.65 18.16
C ALA A 845 20.53 13.26 16.74
N LEU A 846 19.61 12.90 15.84
CA LEU A 846 19.60 13.40 14.45
C LEU A 846 19.16 14.87 14.37
N ARG A 847 19.72 15.61 13.41
CA ARG A 847 19.32 17.02 13.19
C ARG A 847 17.86 17.10 12.73
N PRO A 848 17.09 18.14 13.10
CA PRO A 848 15.69 18.28 12.72
C PRO A 848 15.43 18.21 11.20
N GLU A 849 16.37 18.67 10.39
CA GLU A 849 16.31 18.60 8.93
C GLU A 849 16.42 17.16 8.41
N GLN A 850 17.33 16.35 8.98
CA GLN A 850 17.50 14.94 8.64
C GLN A 850 16.26 14.13 9.06
N LEU A 851 15.70 14.43 10.23
CA LEU A 851 14.47 13.80 10.70
C LEU A 851 13.26 14.15 9.81
N ARG A 852 13.17 15.39 9.30
CA ARG A 852 12.14 15.78 8.33
C ARG A 852 12.32 15.05 7.00
N ALA A 853 13.54 14.96 6.49
CA ALA A 853 13.83 14.23 5.25
C ALA A 853 13.45 12.75 5.36
N LEU A 854 13.80 12.09 6.48
CA LEU A 854 13.39 10.70 6.77
C LEU A 854 11.86 10.54 6.77
N ARG A 855 11.14 11.48 7.41
CA ARG A 855 9.66 11.49 7.42
C ARG A 855 9.06 11.66 6.04
N GLU A 856 9.61 12.56 5.23
CA GLU A 856 9.14 12.78 3.86
C GLU A 856 9.40 11.57 2.96
N LEU A 857 10.56 10.91 3.09
CA LEU A 857 10.89 9.66 2.41
C LEU A 857 9.96 8.52 2.80
N ALA A 858 9.69 8.34 4.10
CA ALA A 858 8.74 7.34 4.60
C ALA A 858 7.31 7.61 4.08
N ALA A 859 6.88 8.87 4.08
CA ALA A 859 5.56 9.27 3.56
C ALA A 859 5.43 9.11 2.04
N GLN A 860 6.50 9.39 1.27
CA GLN A 860 6.53 9.17 -0.18
C GLN A 860 6.50 7.67 -0.54
N LYS A 861 7.25 6.82 0.18
CA LYS A 861 7.21 5.36 0.05
C LYS A 861 5.78 4.81 0.19
N PHE A 862 4.97 5.36 1.10
CA PHE A 862 3.57 4.96 1.30
C PHE A 862 2.65 5.36 0.12
N ARG A 863 2.85 6.55 -0.47
CA ARG A 863 1.97 7.08 -1.55
C ARG A 863 2.25 6.51 -2.94
N LEU A 864 3.51 6.22 -3.27
CA LEU A 864 3.93 5.84 -4.63
C LEU A 864 4.15 4.32 -4.79
N GLY A 865 3.90 3.54 -3.74
CA GLY A 865 4.57 2.25 -3.55
C GLY A 865 6.04 2.49 -3.18
N ARG A 866 6.66 1.53 -2.49
CA ARG A 866 8.02 1.63 -1.89
C ARG A 866 9.15 1.69 -2.93
N VAL A 867 9.04 2.56 -3.93
CA VAL A 867 10.03 2.87 -4.96
C VAL A 867 10.47 4.32 -4.73
N SER A 868 11.32 4.55 -3.73
CA SER A 868 12.11 5.79 -3.68
C SER A 868 13.59 5.43 -3.71
N ALA A 869 14.21 5.80 -4.83
CA ALA A 869 15.51 5.35 -5.30
C ALA A 869 16.62 6.41 -5.14
N ALA A 870 16.41 7.49 -4.37
CA ALA A 870 17.30 8.66 -4.43
C ALA A 870 17.64 9.28 -3.05
N GLY A 871 17.77 8.46 -2.00
CA GLY A 871 18.31 8.90 -0.71
C GLY A 871 19.83 8.70 -0.60
N ILE A 872 20.55 9.77 -0.27
CA ILE A 872 21.99 9.84 0.01
C ILE A 872 22.32 8.88 1.18
N LEU A 873 23.44 8.15 1.09
CA LEU A 873 24.03 7.44 2.22
C LEU A 873 24.55 8.47 3.22
N GLU A 874 23.72 8.89 4.18
CA GLU A 874 24.19 9.63 5.34
C GLU A 874 24.70 8.64 6.39
N GLU A 875 25.85 8.94 7.00
CA GLU A 875 26.32 8.20 8.19
C GLU A 875 25.39 8.56 9.36
N TYR A 876 24.76 7.55 9.96
CA TYR A 876 23.88 7.73 11.11
C TYR A 876 24.69 7.80 12.41
N THR A 877 24.14 8.47 13.42
CA THR A 877 24.69 8.42 14.78
C THR A 877 24.07 7.25 15.52
N HIS A 878 24.91 6.38 16.08
CA HIS A 878 24.47 5.19 16.82
C HIS A 878 24.60 5.39 18.34
N TYR A 879 23.86 4.59 19.11
CA TYR A 879 24.04 4.52 20.55
C TYR A 879 25.45 4.07 20.92
N SER A 880 25.97 4.62 22.02
CA SER A 880 27.21 4.15 22.64
C SER A 880 27.08 2.68 23.03
N PRO A 881 28.09 1.82 22.79
CA PRO A 881 28.06 0.43 23.24
C PRO A 881 27.84 0.25 24.75
N SER A 882 28.20 1.25 25.59
CA SER A 882 27.94 1.24 27.04
C SER A 882 26.45 1.39 27.41
N ASP A 883 25.63 1.85 26.46
CA ASP A 883 24.20 2.14 26.63
C ASP A 883 23.33 1.08 25.95
N VAL A 884 23.90 -0.07 25.57
CA VAL A 884 23.23 -1.15 24.87
C VAL A 884 23.47 -2.46 25.63
N ALA A 885 22.47 -3.33 25.71
CA ALA A 885 22.66 -4.72 26.14
C ALA A 885 22.29 -5.69 25.01
N ILE A 886 22.94 -6.86 25.00
CA ILE A 886 22.80 -7.83 23.92
C ILE A 886 21.97 -9.01 24.40
N LEU A 887 20.96 -9.37 23.61
CA LEU A 887 20.14 -10.56 23.78
C LEU A 887 20.26 -11.47 22.54
N PRO A 888 19.91 -12.76 22.65
CA PRO A 888 19.70 -13.60 21.47
C PRO A 888 18.68 -12.97 20.51
N GLU A 889 18.95 -13.01 19.21
CA GLU A 889 18.09 -12.46 18.15
C GLU A 889 16.60 -12.83 18.32
N GLU A 890 16.30 -14.13 18.41
CA GLU A 890 14.93 -14.64 18.54
C GLU A 890 14.25 -14.14 19.81
N GLU A 891 15.02 -14.02 20.88
CA GLU A 891 14.50 -13.55 22.16
C GLU A 891 14.13 -12.08 22.05
N LEU A 892 14.99 -11.22 21.50
CA LEU A 892 14.68 -9.81 21.35
C LEU A 892 13.48 -9.56 20.41
N ILE A 893 13.37 -10.31 19.32
CA ILE A 893 12.20 -10.21 18.42
C ILE A 893 10.91 -10.54 19.20
N SER A 894 10.94 -11.56 20.07
CA SER A 894 9.80 -11.91 20.92
C SER A 894 9.43 -10.81 21.93
N MET A 895 10.40 -9.96 22.32
CA MET A 895 10.22 -8.78 23.17
C MET A 895 9.68 -7.54 22.43
N GLY A 896 9.38 -7.67 21.13
CA GLY A 896 8.96 -6.56 20.28
C GLY A 896 10.11 -5.83 19.59
N GLY A 897 11.31 -6.40 19.59
CA GLY A 897 12.42 -5.92 18.78
C GLY A 897 12.18 -6.15 17.29
N SER A 898 12.78 -5.30 16.47
CA SER A 898 12.57 -5.29 15.03
C SER A 898 13.80 -5.75 14.25
N LEU A 899 13.61 -6.63 13.28
CA LEU A 899 14.66 -7.10 12.38
C LEU A 899 15.14 -5.94 11.52
N ARG A 900 16.44 -5.67 11.49
CA ARG A 900 17.04 -4.53 10.78
C ARG A 900 17.94 -4.93 9.64
N SER A 901 18.67 -6.04 9.81
CA SER A 901 19.55 -6.57 8.78
C SER A 901 19.66 -8.08 8.88
N VAL A 902 19.96 -8.70 7.75
CA VAL A 902 20.33 -10.12 7.65
C VAL A 902 21.67 -10.21 6.93
N ALA A 903 22.67 -10.75 7.62
CA ALA A 903 24.00 -10.97 7.09
C ALA A 903 24.25 -12.46 6.83
N CYS A 904 25.12 -12.75 5.87
CA CYS A 904 25.55 -14.10 5.56
C CYS A 904 27.03 -14.13 5.23
N ARG A 905 27.81 -14.83 6.06
CA ARG A 905 29.19 -15.22 5.72
C ARG A 905 29.13 -16.45 4.82
N LEU A 906 29.77 -16.38 3.65
CA LEU A 906 29.76 -17.45 2.67
C LEU A 906 30.99 -18.34 2.79
N ASP A 907 30.80 -19.64 2.59
CA ASP A 907 31.91 -20.61 2.50
C ASP A 907 32.85 -20.24 1.34
N GLU A 908 34.14 -20.56 1.48
CA GLU A 908 35.18 -20.20 0.49
C GLU A 908 34.84 -20.66 -0.94
N ARG A 909 34.16 -21.79 -1.06
CA ARG A 909 33.72 -22.38 -2.34
C ARG A 909 32.70 -21.53 -3.13
N PHE A 910 32.01 -20.58 -2.50
CA PHE A 910 31.01 -19.73 -3.15
C PHE A 910 31.50 -18.30 -3.30
N ASP A 911 31.41 -17.74 -4.51
CA ASP A 911 31.75 -16.33 -4.77
C ASP A 911 30.61 -15.39 -4.33
N PRO A 912 30.83 -14.49 -3.34
CA PRO A 912 29.82 -13.55 -2.87
C PRO A 912 29.23 -12.67 -3.97
N GLU A 913 30.03 -12.21 -4.93
CA GLU A 913 29.53 -11.35 -6.02
C GLU A 913 28.62 -12.12 -6.98
N ARG A 914 28.85 -13.42 -7.17
CA ARG A 914 27.97 -14.29 -7.95
C ARG A 914 26.65 -14.53 -7.22
N VAL A 915 26.70 -14.75 -5.91
CA VAL A 915 25.49 -14.91 -5.08
C VAL A 915 24.69 -13.62 -5.04
N ALA A 916 25.32 -12.46 -4.79
CA ALA A 916 24.67 -11.15 -4.79
C ALA A 916 24.03 -10.82 -6.15
N ARG A 917 24.72 -11.09 -7.27
CA ARG A 917 24.14 -10.93 -8.62
C ARG A 917 22.93 -11.82 -8.86
N ARG A 918 22.91 -13.03 -8.30
CA ARG A 918 21.75 -13.93 -8.38
C ARG A 918 20.60 -13.39 -7.52
N LEU A 919 20.90 -12.97 -6.29
CA LEU A 919 19.90 -12.45 -5.36
C LEU A 919 19.28 -11.14 -5.84
N VAL A 920 20.05 -10.17 -6.37
CA VAL A 920 19.48 -8.91 -6.91
C VAL A 920 18.61 -9.11 -8.15
N ARG A 921 18.71 -10.26 -8.83
CA ARG A 921 17.76 -10.64 -9.89
C ARG A 921 16.42 -11.12 -9.32
N LEU A 922 16.39 -11.55 -8.07
CA LEU A 922 15.19 -12.03 -7.36
C LEU A 922 14.63 -10.93 -6.45
N LEU A 923 15.46 -10.42 -5.55
CA LEU A 923 15.14 -9.44 -4.53
C LEU A 923 15.13 -8.01 -5.08
N ALA A 924 14.20 -7.20 -4.60
CA ALA A 924 14.13 -5.77 -4.83
C ALA A 924 14.95 -4.95 -3.82
N LEU A 925 15.54 -5.61 -2.82
CA LEU A 925 16.30 -5.00 -1.73
C LEU A 925 17.77 -4.72 -2.10
N PRO A 926 18.42 -3.74 -1.44
CA PRO A 926 19.86 -3.51 -1.59
C PRO A 926 20.65 -4.67 -0.98
N ILE A 927 21.72 -5.09 -1.66
CA ILE A 927 22.61 -6.15 -1.18
C ILE A 927 24.04 -5.61 -1.13
N TYR A 928 24.57 -5.51 0.07
CA TYR A 928 25.98 -5.21 0.33
C TYR A 928 26.75 -6.52 0.22
N THR A 929 27.87 -6.54 -0.47
CA THR A 929 28.68 -7.75 -0.61
C THR A 929 30.16 -7.45 -0.68
N ALA A 930 30.96 -8.35 -0.14
CA ALA A 930 32.41 -8.31 -0.22
C ALA A 930 32.97 -9.70 -0.54
N SER A 931 33.84 -9.75 -1.55
CA SER A 931 34.63 -10.93 -1.94
C SER A 931 36.13 -10.75 -1.64
N GLY A 932 36.57 -9.50 -1.40
CA GLY A 932 37.92 -9.09 -1.00
C GLY A 932 37.83 -7.83 -0.11
N GLU A 933 38.84 -6.95 -0.10
CA GLU A 933 38.91 -5.81 0.83
C GLU A 933 37.82 -4.74 0.66
N ARG A 934 37.15 -4.66 -0.50
CA ARG A 934 36.18 -3.58 -0.79
C ARG A 934 34.75 -4.08 -0.86
N VAL A 935 33.85 -3.30 -0.27
CA VAL A 935 32.40 -3.57 -0.33
C VAL A 935 31.77 -2.99 -1.59
N LYS A 936 30.86 -3.74 -2.20
CA LYS A 936 30.02 -3.29 -3.32
C LYS A 936 28.55 -3.38 -2.93
N LEU A 937 27.78 -2.37 -3.30
CA LEU A 937 26.32 -2.34 -3.17
C LEU A 937 25.69 -2.72 -4.51
N TYR A 938 24.89 -3.78 -4.51
CA TYR A 938 24.06 -4.20 -5.64
C TYR A 938 22.62 -3.71 -5.44
N SER A 939 22.03 -3.13 -6.48
CA SER A 939 20.62 -2.70 -6.49
C SER A 939 19.90 -3.14 -7.76
N SER A 940 18.60 -3.44 -7.60
CA SER A 940 17.71 -3.94 -8.66
C SER A 940 17.17 -2.84 -9.59
N LEU A 941 17.48 -1.56 -9.31
CA LEU A 941 17.15 -0.41 -10.15
C LEU A 941 17.83 -0.52 -11.51
N GLY A 942 17.07 -1.03 -12.48
CA GLY A 942 17.51 -1.12 -13.87
C GLY A 942 17.19 0.18 -14.62
N LEU A 943 18.19 0.73 -15.30
CA LEU A 943 17.96 1.77 -16.31
C LEU A 943 17.26 1.13 -17.52
N THR A 944 16.04 1.55 -17.82
CA THR A 944 15.42 1.28 -19.14
C THR A 944 16.03 2.23 -20.15
N THR A 945 17.02 1.77 -20.91
CA THR A 945 17.54 2.53 -22.05
C THR A 945 16.78 2.12 -23.31
N MET A 946 16.27 3.11 -24.06
CA MET A 946 15.78 2.86 -25.42
C MET A 946 17.00 2.66 -26.32
N SER A 947 17.35 1.41 -26.60
CA SER A 947 18.36 1.06 -27.61
C SER A 947 17.83 1.42 -29.00
N GLY A 948 18.69 1.92 -29.90
CA GLY A 948 18.34 2.23 -31.30
C GLY A 948 18.05 3.72 -31.59
N LEU A 949 17.96 4.60 -30.59
CA LEU A 949 17.79 6.04 -30.85
C LEU A 949 18.97 6.64 -31.64
N SER A 950 20.18 6.14 -31.36
CA SER A 950 21.40 6.46 -32.11
C SER A 950 21.31 6.07 -33.59
N ASP A 951 20.72 4.89 -33.85
CA ASP A 951 20.71 4.26 -35.17
C ASP A 951 19.64 4.90 -36.08
N VAL A 952 18.65 5.54 -35.46
CA VAL A 952 17.51 6.20 -36.12
C VAL A 952 17.76 7.69 -36.37
N PHE A 953 18.71 8.30 -35.66
CA PHE A 953 19.02 9.72 -35.76
C PHE A 953 19.41 10.12 -37.20
N VAL A 954 20.32 9.37 -37.83
CA VAL A 954 20.80 9.68 -39.18
C VAL A 954 19.68 9.58 -40.24
N PRO A 955 18.90 8.48 -40.33
CA PRO A 955 17.74 8.42 -41.24
C PRO A 955 16.72 9.54 -41.05
N MET A 956 16.45 9.95 -39.80
CA MET A 956 15.51 11.05 -39.51
C MET A 956 16.03 12.39 -40.04
N VAL A 957 17.31 12.70 -39.84
CA VAL A 957 17.90 13.95 -40.37
C VAL A 957 17.85 13.96 -41.89
N ILE A 958 18.23 12.86 -42.54
CA ILE A 958 18.19 12.73 -44.01
C ILE A 958 16.78 12.97 -44.54
N ALA A 959 15.77 12.32 -43.97
CA ALA A 959 14.41 12.49 -44.44
C ALA A 959 13.84 13.86 -44.11
N GLY A 960 14.19 14.45 -42.96
CA GLY A 960 13.86 15.82 -42.63
C GLY A 960 14.39 16.81 -43.67
N LEU A 961 15.63 16.62 -44.15
CA LEU A 961 16.23 17.41 -45.21
C LEU A 961 15.56 17.18 -46.58
N ILE A 962 15.16 15.95 -46.90
CA ILE A 962 14.41 15.65 -48.13
C ILE A 962 13.06 16.37 -48.13
N VAL A 963 12.31 16.29 -47.03
CA VAL A 963 11.02 17.00 -46.89
C VAL A 963 11.23 18.51 -46.98
N LEU A 964 12.25 19.05 -46.31
CA LEU A 964 12.61 20.47 -46.38
C LEU A 964 12.87 20.91 -47.82
N ASN A 965 13.72 20.18 -48.55
CA ASN A 965 14.10 20.53 -49.93
C ASN A 965 12.90 20.43 -50.88
N THR A 966 12.09 19.38 -50.77
CA THR A 966 10.92 19.18 -51.61
C THR A 966 9.84 20.23 -51.36
N MET A 967 9.62 20.62 -50.10
CA MET A 967 8.69 21.69 -49.75
C MET A 967 9.21 23.08 -50.16
N LEU A 968 10.51 23.35 -50.04
CA LEU A 968 11.12 24.58 -50.56
C LEU A 968 10.95 24.69 -52.08
N GLY A 969 11.25 23.63 -52.82
CA GLY A 969 11.00 23.58 -54.26
C GLY A 969 9.54 23.87 -54.60
N ALA A 970 8.60 23.31 -53.83
CA ALA A 970 7.18 23.59 -54.00
C ALA A 970 6.80 25.06 -53.76
N VAL A 971 7.47 25.75 -52.82
CA VAL A 971 7.28 27.19 -52.59
C VAL A 971 7.80 28.02 -53.77
N TYR A 972 9.02 27.73 -54.25
CA TYR A 972 9.64 28.48 -55.35
C TYR A 972 8.89 28.34 -56.68
N GLU A 973 8.45 27.12 -57.01
CA GLU A 973 7.60 26.86 -58.18
C GLU A 973 6.23 27.55 -58.10
N ARG A 974 5.76 27.91 -56.91
CA ARG A 974 4.44 28.52 -56.66
C ARG A 974 4.52 30.02 -56.32
N THR A 975 5.67 30.66 -56.53
CA THR A 975 5.87 32.09 -56.26
C THR A 975 4.83 32.99 -56.94
N ARG A 976 4.52 32.72 -58.23
CA ARG A 976 3.46 33.44 -58.97
C ARG A 976 2.07 33.21 -58.35
N GLU A 977 1.72 31.97 -58.01
CA GLU A 977 0.44 31.61 -57.39
C GLU A 977 0.29 32.27 -56.00
N ILE A 978 1.35 32.27 -55.19
CA ILE A 978 1.42 32.95 -53.88
C ILE A 978 1.21 34.46 -54.04
N GLY A 979 1.82 35.07 -55.06
CA GLY A 979 1.62 36.48 -55.39
C GLY A 979 0.18 36.80 -55.77
N THR A 980 -0.49 35.93 -56.54
CA THR A 980 -1.91 36.08 -56.88
C THR A 980 -2.80 35.98 -55.63
N PHE A 981 -2.55 35.02 -54.74
CA PHE A 981 -3.31 34.88 -53.50
C PHE A 981 -3.13 36.08 -52.56
N SER A 982 -1.91 36.61 -52.46
CA SER A 982 -1.63 37.84 -51.72
C SER A 982 -2.35 39.06 -52.32
N ALA A 983 -2.35 39.18 -53.66
CA ALA A 983 -3.06 40.27 -54.36
C ALA A 983 -4.60 40.22 -54.17
N ILE A 984 -5.17 39.03 -53.96
CA ILE A 984 -6.61 38.83 -53.67
C ILE A 984 -6.90 39.02 -52.16
N GLY A 985 -5.89 39.33 -51.33
CA GLY A 985 -6.07 39.69 -49.93
C GLY A 985 -5.93 38.54 -48.93
N LEU A 986 -5.33 37.40 -49.31
CA LEU A 986 -5.04 36.33 -48.34
C LEU A 986 -3.91 36.75 -47.38
N ALA A 987 -4.19 36.65 -46.08
CA ALA A 987 -3.18 36.89 -45.06
C ALA A 987 -1.96 35.94 -45.21
N PRO A 988 -0.73 36.42 -44.95
CA PRO A 988 0.49 35.60 -45.06
C PRO A 988 0.44 34.31 -44.21
N SER A 989 -0.22 34.36 -43.05
CA SER A 989 -0.45 33.20 -42.18
C SER A 989 -1.35 32.13 -42.83
N HIS A 990 -2.33 32.54 -43.65
CA HIS A 990 -3.18 31.62 -44.40
C HIS A 990 -2.38 30.91 -45.50
N ILE A 991 -1.48 31.61 -46.17
CA ILE A 991 -0.60 31.02 -47.19
C ILE A 991 0.38 30.01 -46.56
N ALA A 992 0.97 30.33 -45.40
CA ALA A 992 1.77 29.36 -44.64
C ALA A 992 0.97 28.12 -44.23
N SER A 993 -0.30 28.30 -43.86
CA SER A 993 -1.18 27.19 -43.47
C SER A 993 -1.47 26.20 -44.60
N PHE A 994 -1.38 26.61 -45.88
CA PHE A 994 -1.51 25.71 -47.04
C PHE A 994 -0.40 24.66 -47.05
N PHE A 995 0.86 25.10 -46.88
CA PHE A 995 2.01 24.20 -46.87
C PHE A 995 2.04 23.33 -45.61
N LEU A 996 1.63 23.88 -44.46
CA LEU A 996 1.50 23.10 -43.23
C LEU A 996 0.37 22.04 -43.33
N ALA A 997 -0.71 22.35 -44.03
CA ALA A 997 -1.77 21.39 -44.35
C ALA A 997 -1.27 20.28 -45.29
N GLU A 998 -0.51 20.61 -46.34
CA GLU A 998 0.14 19.62 -47.22
C GLU A 998 1.06 18.68 -46.41
N ALA A 999 1.88 19.22 -45.50
CA ALA A 999 2.73 18.42 -44.61
C ALA A 999 1.94 17.53 -43.66
N THR A 1000 0.83 18.00 -43.11
CA THR A 1000 -0.05 17.22 -42.22
C THR A 1000 -0.64 16.03 -42.96
N VAL A 1001 -1.08 16.23 -44.21
CA VAL A 1001 -1.60 15.15 -45.06
C VAL A 1001 -0.52 14.12 -45.32
N PHE A 1002 0.70 14.55 -45.68
CA PHE A 1002 1.83 13.64 -45.86
C PHE A 1002 2.20 12.88 -44.58
N ALA A 1003 2.19 13.54 -43.43
CA ALA A 1003 2.48 12.94 -42.13
C ALA A 1003 1.46 11.85 -41.78
N VAL A 1004 0.16 12.10 -41.97
CA VAL A 1004 -0.91 11.13 -41.68
C VAL A 1004 -0.90 9.95 -42.67
N ILE A 1005 -0.76 10.21 -43.97
CA ILE A 1005 -0.68 9.14 -44.99
C ILE A 1005 0.57 8.29 -44.78
N GLY A 1006 1.72 8.93 -44.58
CA GLY A 1006 2.99 8.27 -44.33
C GLY A 1006 2.98 7.43 -43.05
N ALA A 1007 2.38 7.95 -41.97
CA ALA A 1007 2.21 7.24 -40.70
C ALA A 1007 1.39 5.95 -40.85
N VAL A 1008 0.19 6.03 -41.44
CA VAL A 1008 -0.71 4.87 -41.55
C VAL A 1008 -0.17 3.84 -42.54
N VAL A 1009 0.23 4.27 -43.75
CA VAL A 1009 0.71 3.35 -44.78
C VAL A 1009 2.07 2.77 -44.42
N GLY A 1010 2.98 3.57 -43.86
CA GLY A 1010 4.29 3.13 -43.38
C GLY A 1010 4.18 2.11 -42.25
N TYR A 1011 3.26 2.33 -41.30
CA TYR A 1011 2.96 1.34 -40.27
C TYR A 1011 2.41 0.04 -40.85
N LEU A 1012 1.39 0.11 -41.71
CA LEU A 1012 0.79 -1.07 -42.34
C LEU A 1012 1.83 -1.87 -43.15
N LEU A 1013 2.69 -1.18 -43.89
CA LEU A 1013 3.77 -1.81 -44.65
C LEU A 1013 4.79 -2.49 -43.71
N GLY A 1014 5.20 -1.83 -42.63
CA GLY A 1014 6.12 -2.40 -41.63
C GLY A 1014 5.58 -3.65 -40.97
N GLN A 1015 4.31 -3.62 -40.57
CA GLN A 1015 3.67 -4.77 -39.95
C GLN A 1015 3.42 -5.91 -40.96
N ALA A 1016 3.06 -5.60 -42.21
CA ALA A 1016 2.82 -6.60 -43.25
C ALA A 1016 4.12 -7.33 -43.64
N VAL A 1017 5.18 -6.56 -43.90
CA VAL A 1017 6.52 -7.13 -44.17
C VAL A 1017 6.99 -7.94 -42.96
N GLY A 1018 6.78 -7.43 -41.75
CA GLY A 1018 7.15 -8.14 -40.55
C GLY A 1018 6.45 -9.48 -40.36
N LYS A 1019 5.14 -9.51 -40.60
CA LYS A 1019 4.34 -10.74 -40.55
C LYS A 1019 4.82 -11.76 -41.60
N LEU A 1020 5.17 -11.31 -42.80
CA LEU A 1020 5.72 -12.18 -43.86
C LEU A 1020 7.09 -12.76 -43.49
N VAL A 1021 8.00 -11.93 -42.96
CA VAL A 1021 9.33 -12.38 -42.52
C VAL A 1021 9.22 -13.46 -41.44
N VAL A 1022 8.32 -13.27 -40.48
CA VAL A 1022 8.06 -14.25 -39.42
C VAL A 1022 7.38 -15.52 -39.96
N ALA A 1023 6.35 -15.39 -40.80
CA ALA A 1023 5.58 -16.52 -41.33
C ALA A 1023 6.42 -17.46 -42.22
N TYR A 1024 7.32 -16.90 -43.04
CA TYR A 1024 8.19 -17.67 -43.93
C TYR A 1024 9.58 -17.97 -43.33
N ASN A 1025 9.81 -17.59 -42.06
CA ASN A 1025 11.09 -17.77 -41.36
C ASN A 1025 12.32 -17.30 -42.17
N LEU A 1026 12.17 -16.20 -42.91
CA LEU A 1026 13.18 -15.71 -43.86
C LEU A 1026 14.46 -15.22 -43.17
N LEU A 1027 14.36 -14.84 -41.89
CA LEU A 1027 15.46 -14.32 -41.07
C LEU A 1027 15.44 -14.99 -39.67
N PRO A 1028 16.10 -16.14 -39.51
CA PRO A 1028 16.17 -16.84 -38.23
C PRO A 1028 16.82 -15.96 -37.15
N GLY A 1029 16.10 -15.70 -36.05
CA GLY A 1029 16.61 -14.95 -34.90
C GLY A 1029 16.30 -13.44 -34.91
N ILE A 1030 15.67 -12.90 -35.95
CA ILE A 1030 15.14 -11.53 -35.95
C ILE A 1030 13.67 -11.57 -35.56
N TYR A 1031 13.38 -11.16 -34.34
CA TYR A 1031 12.01 -10.95 -33.86
C TYR A 1031 11.71 -9.45 -33.96
N LEU A 1032 10.74 -9.08 -34.79
CA LEU A 1032 10.28 -7.70 -34.86
C LEU A 1032 9.59 -7.36 -33.55
N ASN A 1033 10.01 -6.25 -32.95
CA ASN A 1033 9.40 -5.78 -31.73
C ASN A 1033 8.04 -5.15 -32.06
N TYR A 1034 6.97 -5.87 -31.74
CA TYR A 1034 5.59 -5.40 -31.86
C TYR A 1034 5.17 -4.45 -30.72
N SER A 1035 6.13 -3.93 -29.93
CA SER A 1035 5.89 -2.89 -28.92
C SER A 1035 5.17 -1.72 -29.56
N SER A 1036 3.93 -1.56 -29.11
CA SER A 1036 2.96 -0.67 -29.70
C SER A 1036 3.19 0.76 -29.28
N VAL A 1037 3.60 1.01 -28.02
CA VAL A 1037 4.05 2.34 -27.59
C VAL A 1037 5.30 2.80 -28.35
N SER A 1038 6.25 1.90 -28.65
CA SER A 1038 7.44 2.26 -29.43
C SER A 1038 7.10 2.62 -30.87
N ALA A 1039 6.18 1.87 -31.50
CA ALA A 1039 5.68 2.19 -32.84
C ALA A 1039 4.91 3.52 -32.86
N VAL A 1040 4.06 3.79 -31.86
CA VAL A 1040 3.33 5.05 -31.71
C VAL A 1040 4.30 6.23 -31.51
N ALA A 1041 5.27 6.10 -30.59
CA ALA A 1041 6.28 7.12 -30.35
C ALA A 1041 7.11 7.40 -31.60
N SER A 1042 7.55 6.35 -32.30
CA SER A 1042 8.27 6.45 -33.57
C SER A 1042 7.45 7.19 -34.63
N THR A 1043 6.17 6.84 -34.75
CA THR A 1043 5.23 7.48 -35.69
C THR A 1043 5.04 8.96 -35.36
N LEU A 1044 4.86 9.29 -34.07
CA LEU A 1044 4.75 10.68 -33.62
C LEU A 1044 6.03 11.48 -33.89
N ILE A 1045 7.22 10.90 -33.65
CA ILE A 1045 8.48 11.56 -33.97
C ILE A 1045 8.60 11.79 -35.48
N VAL A 1046 8.25 10.80 -36.31
CA VAL A 1046 8.26 10.97 -37.78
C VAL A 1046 7.29 12.06 -38.23
N MET A 1047 6.06 12.06 -37.71
CA MET A 1047 5.09 13.13 -37.99
C MET A 1047 5.63 14.51 -37.56
N LEU A 1048 6.27 14.58 -36.39
CA LEU A 1048 6.90 15.80 -35.89
C LEU A 1048 8.03 16.27 -36.80
N VAL A 1049 8.91 15.37 -37.24
CA VAL A 1049 10.00 15.69 -38.17
C VAL A 1049 9.44 16.25 -39.49
N VAL A 1050 8.42 15.62 -40.07
CA VAL A 1050 7.77 16.11 -41.31
C VAL A 1050 7.18 17.52 -41.12
N LEU A 1051 6.50 17.75 -40.00
CA LEU A 1051 5.92 19.05 -39.69
C LEU A 1051 6.99 20.13 -39.46
N LEU A 1052 8.01 19.83 -38.65
CA LEU A 1052 9.12 20.73 -38.34
C LEU A 1052 9.92 21.11 -39.60
N SER A 1053 10.20 20.14 -40.47
CA SER A 1053 10.85 20.38 -41.76
C SER A 1053 10.07 21.32 -42.68
N THR A 1054 8.77 21.44 -42.49
CA THR A 1054 7.91 22.31 -43.32
C THR A 1054 7.79 23.72 -42.77
N ILE A 1055 8.15 23.97 -41.50
CA ILE A 1055 8.04 25.31 -40.89
C ILE A 1055 8.86 26.36 -41.64
N TYR A 1056 10.10 26.03 -42.03
CA TYR A 1056 10.94 26.95 -42.78
C TYR A 1056 10.38 27.29 -44.18
N PRO A 1057 10.02 26.31 -45.04
CA PRO A 1057 9.35 26.58 -46.31
C PRO A 1057 8.07 27.39 -46.14
N ALA A 1058 7.22 27.04 -45.16
CA ALA A 1058 5.97 27.75 -44.91
C ALA A 1058 6.20 29.21 -44.49
N ARG A 1059 7.20 29.47 -43.64
CA ARG A 1059 7.63 30.85 -43.32
C ARG A 1059 8.13 31.59 -44.55
N LYS A 1060 8.91 30.92 -45.40
CA LYS A 1060 9.42 31.54 -46.63
C LYS A 1060 8.28 31.88 -47.60
N ALA A 1061 7.29 31.02 -47.74
CA ALA A 1061 6.08 31.28 -48.53
C ALA A 1061 5.28 32.47 -47.99
N SER A 1062 5.12 32.57 -46.66
CA SER A 1062 4.50 33.73 -46.01
C SER A 1062 5.27 35.02 -46.26
N GLN A 1063 6.60 34.99 -46.28
CA GLN A 1063 7.42 36.17 -46.55
C GLN A 1063 7.31 36.61 -48.01
N ILE A 1064 7.28 35.68 -48.96
CA ILE A 1064 7.05 35.96 -50.39
C ILE A 1064 5.68 36.63 -50.61
N ALA A 1065 4.69 36.31 -49.77
CA ALA A 1065 3.36 36.91 -49.81
C ALA A 1065 3.29 38.36 -49.30
N VAL A 1066 4.37 38.96 -48.81
CA VAL A 1066 4.42 40.37 -48.34
C VAL A 1066 5.36 41.19 -49.23
N PRO A 1067 4.92 41.66 -50.41
CA PRO A 1067 5.79 42.45 -51.30
C PRO A 1067 6.04 43.90 -50.81
N ALA A 1068 5.30 44.38 -49.79
CA ALA A 1068 5.21 45.81 -49.49
C ALA A 1068 6.38 46.41 -48.67
N ILE A 1069 7.29 45.61 -48.09
CA ILE A 1069 8.35 46.13 -47.18
C ILE A 1069 9.72 46.26 -47.86
N GLU A 1070 9.92 45.71 -49.08
CA GLU A 1070 11.22 45.77 -49.77
C GLU A 1070 11.38 46.91 -50.79
N ARG A 1071 10.49 47.92 -50.81
CA ARG A 1071 10.81 49.20 -51.49
C ARG A 1071 11.79 50.01 -50.63
N LYS A 1072 13.08 49.66 -50.70
CA LYS A 1072 14.14 50.63 -50.37
C LYS A 1072 14.12 51.70 -51.46
N TRP A 1073 13.66 52.90 -51.11
CA TRP A 1073 13.92 54.08 -51.92
C TRP A 1073 15.44 54.24 -52.06
N ARG A 1074 15.95 54.22 -53.30
CA ARG A 1074 17.26 54.78 -53.61
C ARG A 1074 17.01 56.24 -54.00
N LEU A 1075 17.68 57.14 -53.28
CA LEU A 1075 17.68 58.58 -53.54
C LEU A 1075 18.21 58.90 -54.93
#